data_AF-B8DNH5-F1
#
_entry.id   AF-B8DNH5-F1
#
_cell.length_a   1.000
_cell.length_b   1.000
_cell.length_c   1.000
_cell.angle_alpha   90.00
_cell.angle_beta   90.00
_cell.angle_gamma   90.00
#
_symmetry.space_group_name_H-M   'P 1'
#
loop_
_entity.id
_entity.type
_entity.pdbx_description
1 polymer ?
#
loop_
_entity_poly.entity_id
_entity_poly.type
_entity_poly.pdbx_seq_one_letter_code
_entity_poly.pdbx_strand_id
1 'polypeptide(L)'
;MSLTIRSKLIIAFLLSIVVAIGSVSAVVSIEIRRASLRDFEESSGAQLERVNDFVTTFFEAAQRNVVYLASLPRVVDAKGQVASYADTKQDNKLYHASLTQEEQALAKVFTLMGKANNWYDEIFIGYQDGGFLSHIDGSGVPAGYDPRKRPWYKEAMAHSGNTLISKAYMSTTGYPVASVMSKVRAGSGDIVGIMGVDINLSTLTKVTSNLRIGKTGYVMLLEDTSVILSDPKHEKFGFKKAEDTGVPALAQIMRMQRGTFESSMDGTDKLVTVFTGYQGWKLVAVIDKAEVYAQSTSVVNYILMVGAGIAMALMVVAWLLARSVANPVQMLVAASGRVAAGEFDALPDARHFSGELLDLHGSLRAMVGNLGELLATGKAKTAEAEEQTRKAETALREAEQARLRGEQARREGIRHTAERLEGIVANVRNASHELAGQVDEARSGAEVQRARTAEAATAMEQMNASVLEVAANASRAAESAESARAQAEAGGAIVRDVVDSIRKVDEFAREMSTGLGDLGKRAEGIGNIMTVITDIADQTNLLALNAAIEAARAGDAGRGFAVVADEVRKLAEKTMTATKEVGDAITAIQRGTQDNITGMSHAAEVVQRSTDLASRAGEALARIVSIVESTADQVRSIATASEQQSAASEQINRGTDEVNRIASEMAEAMAQSTREVGELARLSSELQDVIRELKEDS
;
A
#
# COMPACT_ATOMS: atom_id res chain seq x y z
N MET A 1 -22.51 10.19 61.02
CA MET A 1 -22.29 8.73 60.98
C MET A 1 -20.84 8.49 60.63
N SER A 2 -20.01 8.04 61.57
CA SER A 2 -18.57 7.83 61.34
C SER A 2 -18.37 6.58 60.47
N LEU A 3 -17.69 6.73 59.34
CA LEU A 3 -17.34 5.59 58.47
C LEU A 3 -16.40 4.65 59.24
N THR A 4 -16.74 3.36 59.26
CA THR A 4 -15.89 2.32 59.86
C THR A 4 -14.58 2.19 59.08
N ILE A 5 -13.52 1.68 59.72
CA ILE A 5 -12.21 1.43 59.09
C ILE A 5 -12.38 0.59 57.82
N ARG A 6 -13.29 -0.39 57.85
CA ARG A 6 -13.67 -1.23 56.70
C ARG A 6 -14.20 -0.42 55.52
N SER A 7 -15.17 0.47 55.75
CA SER A 7 -15.73 1.30 54.67
C SER A 7 -14.70 2.26 54.09
N LYS A 8 -13.83 2.83 54.94
CA LYS A 8 -12.76 3.73 54.48
C LYS A 8 -11.74 3.03 53.59
N LEU A 9 -11.31 1.82 53.97
CA LEU A 9 -10.37 1.02 53.17
C LEU A 9 -10.98 0.64 51.81
N ILE A 10 -12.21 0.10 51.81
CA ILE A 10 -12.87 -0.31 50.55
C ILE A 10 -13.07 0.89 49.62
N ILE A 11 -13.52 2.03 50.13
CA ILE A 11 -13.69 3.25 49.32
C ILE A 11 -12.35 3.74 48.78
N ALA A 12 -11.28 3.72 49.59
CA ALA A 12 -9.95 4.17 49.16
C ALA A 12 -9.37 3.28 48.04
N PHE A 13 -9.52 1.96 48.13
CA PHE A 13 -9.09 1.03 47.08
C PHE A 13 -9.95 1.14 45.82
N LEU A 14 -11.26 1.27 45.97
CA LEU A 14 -12.17 1.36 44.83
C LEU A 14 -11.95 2.68 44.07
N LEU A 15 -11.72 3.78 44.78
CA LEU A 15 -11.36 5.07 44.17
C LEU A 15 -10.02 5.00 43.43
N SER A 16 -8.99 4.37 44.01
CA SER A 16 -7.67 4.27 43.37
C SER A 16 -7.70 3.41 42.11
N ILE A 17 -8.46 2.30 42.12
CA ILE A 17 -8.64 1.42 40.96
C ILE A 17 -9.38 2.14 39.82
N VAL A 18 -10.50 2.82 40.13
CA VAL A 18 -11.28 3.55 39.13
C VAL A 18 -10.45 4.68 38.51
N VAL A 19 -9.68 5.40 39.31
CA VAL A 19 -8.78 6.46 38.82
C VAL A 19 -7.65 5.89 37.96
N ALA A 20 -7.03 4.77 38.37
CA ALA A 20 -5.95 4.13 37.62
C ALA A 20 -6.44 3.58 36.27
N ILE A 21 -7.53 2.81 36.26
CA ILE A 21 -8.08 2.24 35.02
C ILE A 21 -8.63 3.34 34.12
N GLY A 22 -9.35 4.32 34.69
CA GLY A 22 -9.89 5.44 33.95
C GLY A 22 -8.80 6.29 33.30
N SER A 23 -7.71 6.59 34.02
CA SER A 23 -6.59 7.36 33.48
C SER A 23 -5.84 6.61 32.38
N VAL A 24 -5.50 5.33 32.59
CA VAL A 24 -4.83 4.50 31.56
C VAL A 24 -5.73 4.34 30.33
N SER A 25 -7.00 4.02 30.51
CA SER A 25 -7.95 3.87 29.40
C SER A 25 -8.13 5.17 28.63
N ALA A 26 -8.18 6.33 29.33
CA ALA A 26 -8.27 7.63 28.68
C ALA A 26 -7.02 7.96 27.87
N VAL A 27 -5.82 7.76 28.45
CA VAL A 27 -4.54 8.02 27.78
C VAL A 27 -4.38 7.12 26.55
N VAL A 28 -4.63 5.81 26.69
CA VAL A 28 -4.54 4.87 25.58
C VAL A 28 -5.59 5.17 24.51
N SER A 29 -6.82 5.51 24.89
CA SER A 29 -7.84 5.89 23.91
C SER A 29 -7.46 7.17 23.16
N ILE A 30 -6.84 8.15 23.81
CA ILE A 30 -6.37 9.38 23.16
C ILE A 30 -5.22 9.05 22.21
N GLU A 31 -4.25 8.24 22.63
CA GLU A 31 -3.07 7.91 21.82
C GLU A 31 -3.43 7.06 20.61
N ILE A 32 -4.29 6.05 20.77
CA ILE A 32 -4.78 5.23 19.65
C ILE A 32 -5.57 6.10 18.67
N ARG A 33 -6.45 6.98 19.13
CA ARG A 33 -7.18 7.88 18.22
C ARG A 33 -6.24 8.82 17.46
N ARG A 34 -5.18 9.31 18.11
CA ARG A 34 -4.15 10.11 17.44
C ARG A 34 -3.34 9.28 16.44
N ALA A 35 -3.01 8.03 16.78
CA ALA A 35 -2.32 7.11 15.88
C ALA A 35 -3.18 6.80 14.65
N SER A 36 -4.45 6.39 14.82
CA SER A 36 -5.37 6.11 13.71
C SER A 36 -5.58 7.32 12.80
N LEU A 37 -5.63 8.53 13.36
CA LEU A 37 -5.72 9.75 12.55
C LEU A 37 -4.45 10.02 11.75
N ARG A 38 -3.26 9.86 12.37
CA ARG A 38 -1.97 9.99 11.69
C ARG A 38 -1.80 8.95 10.58
N ASP A 39 -2.07 7.68 10.87
CA ASP A 39 -1.99 6.59 9.90
C ASP A 39 -2.94 6.84 8.72
N PHE A 40 -4.15 7.32 9.00
CA PHE A 40 -5.09 7.71 7.95
C PHE A 40 -4.56 8.88 7.14
N GLU A 41 -4.05 9.95 7.76
CA GLU A 41 -3.50 11.11 7.07
C GLU A 41 -2.31 10.74 6.18
N GLU A 42 -1.37 9.92 6.67
CA GLU A 42 -0.22 9.44 5.91
C GLU A 42 -0.66 8.52 4.76
N SER A 43 -1.51 7.53 5.04
CA SER A 43 -1.97 6.56 4.03
C SER A 43 -2.82 7.24 2.94
N SER A 44 -3.79 8.06 3.34
CA SER A 44 -4.65 8.79 2.38
C SER A 44 -3.84 9.81 1.61
N GLY A 45 -2.95 10.56 2.26
CA GLY A 45 -2.04 11.48 1.59
C GLY A 45 -1.17 10.80 0.53
N ALA A 46 -0.53 9.67 0.87
CA ALA A 46 0.29 8.90 -0.07
C ALA A 46 -0.55 8.28 -1.21
N GLN A 47 -1.80 7.91 -0.97
CA GLN A 47 -2.71 7.48 -2.04
C GLN A 47 -3.04 8.64 -2.98
N LEU A 48 -3.42 9.81 -2.46
CA LEU A 48 -3.71 10.99 -3.28
C LEU A 48 -2.47 11.46 -4.08
N GLU A 49 -1.28 11.37 -3.51
CA GLU A 49 -0.02 11.68 -4.19
C GLU A 49 0.23 10.76 -5.38
N ARG A 50 0.00 9.44 -5.25
CA ARG A 50 0.06 8.50 -6.39
C ARG A 50 -0.96 8.80 -7.48
N VAL A 51 -2.16 9.22 -7.11
CA VAL A 51 -3.19 9.64 -8.08
C VAL A 51 -2.74 10.91 -8.80
N ASN A 52 -2.15 11.85 -8.07
CA ASN A 52 -1.57 13.05 -8.66
C ASN A 52 -0.44 12.73 -9.64
N ASP A 53 0.46 11.79 -9.31
CA ASP A 53 1.55 11.39 -10.21
C ASP A 53 1.01 10.77 -11.49
N PHE A 54 -0.06 9.97 -11.40
CA PHE A 54 -0.76 9.43 -12.55
C PHE A 54 -1.36 10.55 -13.42
N VAL A 55 -2.10 11.49 -12.82
CA VAL A 55 -2.67 12.65 -13.52
C VAL A 55 -1.58 13.49 -14.19
N THR A 56 -0.50 13.79 -13.46
CA THR A 56 0.64 14.58 -13.94
C THR A 56 1.28 13.92 -15.14
N THR A 57 1.65 12.64 -15.01
CA THR A 57 2.28 11.86 -16.09
C THR A 57 1.41 11.83 -17.35
N PHE A 58 0.09 11.67 -17.15
CA PHE A 58 -0.87 11.61 -18.23
C PHE A 58 -1.00 12.94 -18.98
N PHE A 59 -1.18 14.06 -18.27
CA PHE A 59 -1.29 15.37 -18.90
C PHE A 59 0.04 15.82 -19.52
N GLU A 60 1.18 15.51 -18.92
CA GLU A 60 2.49 15.77 -19.53
C GLU A 60 2.71 14.95 -20.80
N ALA A 61 2.25 13.69 -20.84
CA ALA A 61 2.28 12.89 -22.06
C ALA A 61 1.42 13.53 -23.16
N ALA A 62 0.22 14.02 -22.82
CA ALA A 62 -0.62 14.76 -23.74
C ALA A 62 0.03 16.06 -24.22
N GLN A 63 0.71 16.80 -23.35
CA GLN A 63 1.48 17.99 -23.74
C GLN A 63 2.57 17.64 -24.75
N ARG A 64 3.36 16.59 -24.50
CA ARG A 64 4.40 16.13 -25.44
C ARG A 64 3.80 15.74 -26.79
N ASN A 65 2.67 15.03 -26.79
CA ASN A 65 1.99 14.61 -28.02
C ASN A 65 1.45 15.81 -28.81
N VAL A 66 0.83 16.79 -28.15
CA VAL A 66 0.33 18.01 -28.80
C VAL A 66 1.48 18.85 -29.35
N VAL A 67 2.58 18.98 -28.62
CA VAL A 67 3.79 19.68 -29.10
C VAL A 67 4.38 18.98 -30.31
N TYR A 68 4.45 17.64 -30.29
CA TYR A 68 4.90 16.86 -31.44
C TYR A 68 4.01 17.09 -32.66
N LEU A 69 2.68 17.04 -32.51
CA LEU A 69 1.75 17.31 -33.61
C LEU A 69 1.90 18.75 -34.12
N ALA A 70 2.02 19.72 -33.22
CA ALA A 70 2.19 21.14 -33.55
C ALA A 70 3.52 21.45 -34.26
N SER A 71 4.53 20.57 -34.17
CA SER A 71 5.82 20.75 -34.84
C SER A 71 5.94 20.00 -36.16
N LEU A 72 4.95 19.20 -36.54
CA LEU A 72 4.95 18.51 -37.83
C LEU A 72 4.91 19.53 -38.98
N PRO A 73 5.82 19.48 -39.97
CA PRO A 73 5.83 20.42 -41.09
C PRO A 73 4.48 20.52 -41.80
N ARG A 74 3.81 19.37 -42.00
CA ARG A 74 2.47 19.32 -42.60
C ARG A 74 1.41 20.10 -41.80
N VAL A 75 1.54 20.17 -40.48
CA VAL A 75 0.63 20.94 -39.61
C VAL A 75 0.96 22.43 -39.69
N VAL A 76 2.24 22.79 -39.72
CA VAL A 76 2.70 24.17 -39.83
C VAL A 76 2.31 24.78 -41.19
N ASP A 77 2.53 24.04 -42.28
CA ASP A 77 2.39 24.51 -43.66
C ASP A 77 0.94 24.52 -44.18
N ALA A 78 0.00 23.93 -43.44
CA ALA A 78 -1.40 23.82 -43.85
C ALA A 78 -2.26 25.06 -43.55
N LYS A 79 -1.66 26.13 -42.99
CA LYS A 79 -2.33 27.44 -42.90
C LYS A 79 -2.70 27.91 -44.32
N GLY A 80 -3.96 28.28 -44.54
CA GLY A 80 -4.52 28.66 -45.83
C GLY A 80 -5.07 27.51 -46.66
N GLN A 81 -4.85 26.26 -46.24
CA GLN A 81 -5.31 25.04 -46.94
C GLN A 81 -6.49 24.36 -46.24
N VAL A 82 -6.66 24.60 -44.94
CA VAL A 82 -7.77 24.06 -44.14
C VAL A 82 -8.99 24.94 -44.22
N ALA A 83 -10.16 24.34 -44.48
CA ALA A 83 -11.42 25.05 -44.63
C ALA A 83 -11.82 25.86 -43.38
N SER A 84 -12.28 27.09 -43.60
CA SER A 84 -12.86 27.95 -42.56
C SER A 84 -14.37 27.83 -42.56
N TYR A 85 -14.95 27.75 -41.35
CA TYR A 85 -16.40 27.61 -41.14
C TYR A 85 -17.04 28.89 -40.60
N ALA A 86 -16.27 29.98 -40.47
CA ALA A 86 -16.70 31.21 -39.81
C ALA A 86 -17.88 31.92 -40.50
N ASP A 87 -18.02 31.75 -41.82
CA ASP A 87 -19.07 32.39 -42.64
C ASP A 87 -20.22 31.43 -43.01
N THR A 88 -20.22 30.21 -42.47
CA THR A 88 -21.27 29.22 -42.74
C THR A 88 -22.59 29.58 -42.07
N LYS A 89 -23.71 29.37 -42.75
CA LYS A 89 -25.07 29.73 -42.27
C LYS A 89 -25.88 28.54 -41.74
N GLN A 90 -25.36 27.32 -41.90
CA GLN A 90 -26.00 26.08 -41.46
C GLN A 90 -24.98 25.22 -40.74
N ASP A 91 -25.47 24.38 -39.83
CA ASP A 91 -24.63 23.39 -39.16
C ASP A 91 -24.02 22.44 -40.19
N ASN A 92 -22.73 22.19 -40.05
CA ASN A 92 -21.96 21.32 -40.92
C ASN A 92 -21.52 20.07 -40.19
N LYS A 93 -21.15 19.05 -40.97
CA LYS A 93 -20.45 17.87 -40.47
C LYS A 93 -19.16 17.68 -41.24
N LEU A 94 -18.08 17.49 -40.49
CA LEU A 94 -16.75 17.34 -41.03
C LEU A 94 -16.53 15.88 -41.42
N TYR A 95 -16.90 15.50 -42.65
CA TYR A 95 -16.67 14.15 -43.16
C TYR A 95 -15.30 14.07 -43.82
N HIS A 96 -14.44 13.17 -43.35
CA HIS A 96 -13.08 13.03 -43.86
C HIS A 96 -13.04 12.72 -45.36
N ALA A 97 -14.02 11.97 -45.87
CA ALA A 97 -14.13 11.69 -47.31
C ALA A 97 -14.40 12.93 -48.19
N SER A 98 -14.92 14.01 -47.59
CA SER A 98 -15.22 15.28 -48.28
C SER A 98 -14.12 16.32 -48.19
N LEU A 99 -13.07 16.04 -47.41
CA LEU A 99 -11.92 16.92 -47.23
C LEU A 99 -10.99 16.88 -48.46
N THR A 100 -10.21 17.94 -48.66
CA THR A 100 -9.12 17.99 -49.64
C THR A 100 -8.06 16.92 -49.35
N GLN A 101 -7.18 16.61 -50.31
CA GLN A 101 -6.15 15.58 -50.12
C GLN A 101 -5.20 15.92 -48.96
N GLU A 102 -4.86 17.19 -48.82
CA GLU A 102 -4.04 17.75 -47.74
C GLU A 102 -4.75 17.61 -46.38
N GLU A 103 -6.00 18.02 -46.28
CA GLU A 103 -6.80 17.90 -45.05
C GLU A 103 -7.02 16.44 -44.64
N GLN A 104 -7.24 15.52 -45.59
CA GLN A 104 -7.33 14.09 -45.32
C GLN A 104 -6.02 13.54 -44.75
N ALA A 105 -4.87 13.99 -45.27
CA ALA A 105 -3.57 13.57 -44.76
C ALA A 105 -3.34 14.04 -43.32
N LEU A 106 -3.73 15.28 -43.00
CA LEU A 106 -3.71 15.83 -41.64
C LEU A 106 -4.66 15.07 -40.71
N ALA A 107 -5.92 14.91 -41.12
CA ALA A 107 -6.94 14.19 -40.36
C ALA A 107 -6.50 12.76 -40.06
N LYS A 108 -5.81 12.08 -41.00
CA LYS A 108 -5.26 10.74 -40.80
C LYS A 108 -4.18 10.69 -39.71
N VAL A 109 -3.27 11.67 -39.67
CA VAL A 109 -2.26 11.76 -38.59
C VAL A 109 -2.95 11.91 -37.24
N PHE A 110 -3.91 12.82 -37.14
CA PHE A 110 -4.66 13.02 -35.90
C PHE A 110 -5.47 11.78 -35.52
N THR A 111 -6.07 11.10 -36.50
CA THR A 111 -6.85 9.86 -36.29
C THR A 111 -5.97 8.74 -35.73
N LEU A 112 -4.76 8.57 -36.25
CA LEU A 112 -3.81 7.57 -35.75
C LEU A 112 -3.40 7.87 -34.30
N MET A 113 -3.15 9.15 -33.99
CA MET A 113 -2.83 9.57 -32.62
C MET A 113 -4.03 9.36 -31.67
N GLY A 114 -5.25 9.70 -32.10
CA GLY A 114 -6.46 9.51 -31.31
C GLY A 114 -6.72 8.04 -31.00
N LYS A 115 -6.60 7.15 -32.01
CA LYS A 115 -6.72 5.69 -31.82
C LYS A 115 -5.66 5.09 -30.91
N ALA A 116 -4.46 5.66 -30.87
CA ALA A 116 -3.41 5.22 -29.97
C ALA A 116 -3.64 5.69 -28.51
N ASN A 117 -4.53 6.65 -28.29
CA ASN A 117 -4.75 7.31 -26.99
C ASN A 117 -6.25 7.40 -26.67
N ASN A 118 -6.82 6.33 -26.11
CA ASN A 118 -8.26 6.20 -25.82
C ASN A 118 -8.85 7.23 -24.82
N TRP A 119 -8.04 8.14 -24.29
CA TRP A 119 -8.45 9.20 -23.37
C TRP A 119 -8.66 10.53 -24.07
N TYR A 120 -8.24 10.63 -25.33
CA TYR A 120 -8.45 11.81 -26.16
C TYR A 120 -9.86 11.75 -26.73
N ASP A 121 -10.63 12.77 -26.43
CA ASP A 121 -11.97 12.95 -26.95
C ASP A 121 -11.91 13.52 -28.37
N GLU A 122 -11.15 14.60 -28.55
CA GLU A 122 -10.97 15.29 -29.82
C GLU A 122 -9.53 15.77 -30.00
N ILE A 123 -8.88 15.40 -31.10
CA ILE A 123 -7.66 16.05 -31.59
C ILE A 123 -8.06 17.01 -32.70
N PHE A 124 -7.69 18.28 -32.58
CA PHE A 124 -8.11 19.34 -33.47
C PHE A 124 -7.05 20.44 -33.64
N ILE A 125 -7.24 21.25 -34.67
CA ILE A 125 -6.43 22.44 -34.91
C ILE A 125 -7.30 23.60 -35.36
N GLY A 126 -7.00 24.80 -34.86
CA GLY A 126 -7.51 26.06 -35.40
C GLY A 126 -6.37 26.92 -35.92
N TYR A 127 -6.53 27.48 -37.12
CA TYR A 127 -5.57 28.38 -37.75
C TYR A 127 -5.99 29.85 -37.60
N GLN A 128 -5.02 30.77 -37.72
CA GLN A 128 -5.27 32.21 -37.63
C GLN A 128 -6.17 32.79 -38.73
N ASP A 129 -6.22 32.13 -39.88
CA ASP A 129 -7.13 32.47 -40.98
C ASP A 129 -8.57 31.99 -40.73
N GLY A 130 -8.81 31.23 -39.66
CA GLY A 130 -10.12 30.66 -39.31
C GLY A 130 -10.30 29.20 -39.72
N GLY A 131 -9.30 28.59 -40.38
CA GLY A 131 -9.31 27.18 -40.72
C GLY A 131 -9.47 26.30 -39.48
N PHE A 132 -10.31 25.27 -39.56
CA PHE A 132 -10.52 24.32 -38.46
C PHE A 132 -10.55 22.88 -38.98
N LEU A 133 -9.84 21.99 -38.30
CA LEU A 133 -9.85 20.57 -38.63
C LEU A 133 -9.91 19.73 -37.36
N SER A 134 -10.68 18.63 -37.43
CA SER A 134 -10.83 17.64 -36.36
C SER A 134 -10.53 16.24 -36.88
N HIS A 135 -9.97 15.41 -35.99
CA HIS A 135 -9.75 13.99 -36.25
C HIS A 135 -11.04 13.16 -36.19
N ILE A 136 -12.15 13.70 -35.70
CA ILE A 136 -13.42 12.97 -35.61
C ILE A 136 -14.11 13.03 -36.97
N ASP A 137 -14.31 11.87 -37.59
CA ASP A 137 -15.09 11.77 -38.83
C ASP A 137 -16.57 11.97 -38.52
N GLY A 138 -17.19 12.94 -39.20
CA GLY A 138 -18.56 13.38 -38.94
C GLY A 138 -18.70 14.35 -37.76
N SER A 139 -17.61 14.97 -37.29
CA SER A 139 -17.66 15.98 -36.21
C SER A 139 -18.63 17.10 -36.55
N GLY A 140 -19.49 17.48 -35.61
CA GLY A 140 -20.45 18.56 -35.78
C GLY A 140 -19.76 19.93 -35.67
N VAL A 141 -19.85 20.74 -36.73
CA VAL A 141 -19.32 22.11 -36.77
C VAL A 141 -20.50 23.08 -36.89
N PRO A 142 -20.89 23.79 -35.81
CA PRO A 142 -22.05 24.69 -35.84
C PRO A 142 -21.93 25.80 -36.88
N ALA A 143 -23.07 26.32 -37.33
CA ALA A 143 -23.11 27.50 -38.21
C ALA A 143 -22.30 28.66 -37.61
N GLY A 144 -21.40 29.24 -38.42
CA GLY A 144 -20.57 30.38 -38.01
C GLY A 144 -19.46 30.04 -37.02
N TYR A 145 -19.07 28.76 -36.91
CA TYR A 145 -17.98 28.34 -36.04
C TYR A 145 -16.64 28.96 -36.45
N ASP A 146 -16.04 29.72 -35.54
CA ASP A 146 -14.71 30.33 -35.71
C ASP A 146 -13.81 29.89 -34.55
N PRO A 147 -12.74 29.11 -34.80
CA PRO A 147 -11.84 28.62 -33.75
C PRO A 147 -11.22 29.78 -32.94
N ARG A 148 -10.98 30.93 -33.56
CA ARG A 148 -10.32 32.09 -32.92
C ARG A 148 -11.18 32.76 -31.87
N LYS A 149 -12.50 32.56 -31.93
CA LYS A 149 -13.44 33.11 -30.94
C LYS A 149 -13.60 32.20 -29.71
N ARG A 150 -13.12 30.94 -29.78
CA ARG A 150 -13.30 29.93 -28.74
C ARG A 150 -12.43 30.23 -27.51
N PRO A 151 -12.87 29.87 -26.28
CA PRO A 151 -12.09 30.07 -25.06
C PRO A 151 -10.69 29.46 -25.15
N TRP A 152 -10.59 28.20 -25.57
CA TRP A 152 -9.31 27.49 -25.71
C TRP A 152 -8.30 28.22 -26.60
N TYR A 153 -8.76 28.83 -27.70
CA TYR A 153 -7.88 29.54 -28.63
C TYR A 153 -7.40 30.85 -28.02
N LYS A 154 -8.31 31.62 -27.41
CA LYS A 154 -7.97 32.89 -26.75
C LYS A 154 -7.02 32.69 -25.58
N GLU A 155 -7.29 31.69 -24.75
CA GLU A 155 -6.45 31.34 -23.60
C GLU A 155 -5.05 30.90 -24.06
N ALA A 156 -4.95 30.02 -25.06
CA ALA A 156 -3.67 29.57 -25.60
C ALA A 156 -2.87 30.71 -26.26
N MET A 157 -3.54 31.63 -26.95
CA MET A 157 -2.90 32.82 -27.53
C MET A 157 -2.38 33.80 -26.47
N ALA A 158 -3.15 34.01 -25.39
CA ALA A 158 -2.80 34.93 -24.30
C ALA A 158 -1.72 34.36 -23.37
N HIS A 159 -1.61 33.04 -23.26
CA HIS A 159 -0.60 32.40 -22.41
C HIS A 159 0.82 32.67 -22.94
N SER A 160 1.78 32.99 -22.08
CA SER A 160 3.16 33.28 -22.51
C SER A 160 3.92 32.03 -22.98
N GLY A 161 3.61 30.87 -22.37
CA GLY A 161 4.20 29.58 -22.71
C GLY A 161 3.82 29.06 -24.10
N ASN A 162 4.48 27.97 -24.50
CA ASN A 162 4.19 27.27 -25.76
C ASN A 162 3.05 26.26 -25.64
N THR A 163 2.77 25.80 -24.42
CA THR A 163 1.70 24.85 -24.10
C THR A 163 0.84 25.38 -22.98
N LEU A 164 -0.45 25.06 -23.01
CA LEU A 164 -1.43 25.42 -21.99
C LEU A 164 -2.37 24.23 -21.76
N ILE A 165 -2.94 24.13 -20.55
CA ILE A 165 -4.10 23.29 -20.29
C ILE A 165 -5.25 24.23 -19.97
N SER A 166 -6.39 24.08 -20.67
CA SER A 166 -7.56 24.90 -20.36
C SER A 166 -8.21 24.46 -19.06
N LYS A 167 -9.04 25.36 -18.54
CA LYS A 167 -10.06 24.98 -17.58
C LYS A 167 -11.05 23.98 -18.19
N ALA A 168 -11.74 23.23 -17.34
CA ALA A 168 -12.77 22.31 -17.78
C ALA A 168 -13.91 23.07 -18.50
N TYR A 169 -14.32 22.59 -19.67
CA TYR A 169 -15.44 23.14 -20.44
C TYR A 169 -16.19 22.03 -21.19
N MET A 170 -17.37 22.36 -21.72
CA MET A 170 -18.14 21.42 -22.55
C MET A 170 -17.66 21.48 -24.00
N SER A 171 -17.17 20.35 -24.52
CA SER A 171 -16.69 20.23 -25.89
C SER A 171 -17.84 20.29 -26.90
N THR A 172 -17.48 20.38 -28.18
CA THR A 172 -18.39 20.24 -29.33
C THR A 172 -18.96 18.83 -29.47
N THR A 173 -18.32 17.83 -28.88
CA THR A 173 -18.79 16.43 -28.84
C THR A 173 -19.81 16.17 -27.71
N GLY A 174 -20.03 17.15 -26.82
CA GLY A 174 -20.95 17.04 -25.70
C GLY A 174 -20.36 16.36 -24.46
N TYR A 175 -19.05 16.16 -24.43
CA TYR A 175 -18.34 15.68 -23.25
C TYR A 175 -17.66 16.84 -22.50
N PRO A 176 -17.58 16.74 -21.16
CA PRO A 176 -16.76 17.65 -20.39
C PRO A 176 -15.28 17.29 -20.59
N VAL A 177 -14.50 18.29 -20.99
CA VAL A 177 -13.10 18.12 -21.38
C VAL A 177 -12.22 19.19 -20.75
N ALA A 178 -10.95 18.87 -20.57
CA ALA A 178 -9.88 19.85 -20.45
C ALA A 178 -8.96 19.64 -21.65
N SER A 179 -8.69 20.67 -22.45
CA SER A 179 -7.76 20.48 -23.56
C SER A 179 -6.35 20.87 -23.19
N VAL A 180 -5.43 20.13 -23.79
CA VAL A 180 -4.03 20.47 -23.85
C VAL A 180 -3.79 21.15 -25.20
N MET A 181 -3.28 22.37 -25.16
CA MET A 181 -3.03 23.18 -26.35
C MET A 181 -1.54 23.42 -26.54
N SER A 182 -1.13 23.55 -27.81
CA SER A 182 0.17 24.10 -28.17
C SER A 182 0.07 25.07 -29.33
N LYS A 183 0.91 26.10 -29.28
CA LYS A 183 1.08 27.04 -30.39
C LYS A 183 1.82 26.36 -31.53
N VAL A 184 1.21 26.41 -32.72
CA VAL A 184 1.87 26.00 -33.97
C VAL A 184 2.66 27.21 -34.46
N ARG A 185 3.96 27.04 -34.67
CA ARG A 185 4.86 28.14 -35.10
C ARG A 185 5.48 27.83 -36.44
N ALA A 186 5.48 28.82 -37.33
CA ALA A 186 6.26 28.77 -38.56
C ALA A 186 7.77 28.88 -38.26
N GLY A 187 8.62 28.55 -39.25
CA GLY A 187 10.07 28.74 -39.15
C GLY A 187 10.50 30.19 -38.88
N SER A 188 9.64 31.18 -39.16
CA SER A 188 9.84 32.60 -38.81
C SER A 188 9.64 32.91 -37.32
N GLY A 189 9.06 31.98 -36.55
CA GLY A 189 8.66 32.17 -35.15
C GLY A 189 7.21 32.64 -34.96
N ASP A 190 6.53 33.03 -36.05
CA ASP A 190 5.13 33.46 -36.03
C ASP A 190 4.20 32.31 -35.66
N ILE A 191 3.22 32.60 -34.79
CA ILE A 191 2.17 31.64 -34.45
C ILE A 191 1.24 31.54 -35.66
N VAL A 192 1.04 30.36 -36.22
CA VAL A 192 0.15 30.13 -37.38
C VAL A 192 -1.21 29.55 -36.98
N GLY A 193 -1.28 28.92 -35.81
CA GLY A 193 -2.49 28.32 -35.26
C GLY A 193 -2.28 27.76 -33.86
N ILE A 194 -3.32 27.15 -33.32
CA ILE A 194 -3.33 26.45 -32.03
C ILE A 194 -3.77 25.01 -32.28
N MET A 195 -2.89 24.07 -31.93
CA MET A 195 -3.18 22.64 -31.90
C MET A 195 -3.77 22.28 -30.54
N GLY A 196 -4.81 21.46 -30.50
CA GLY A 196 -5.49 21.05 -29.28
C GLY A 196 -5.78 19.56 -29.22
N VAL A 197 -5.73 19.00 -28.02
CA VAL A 197 -6.24 17.68 -27.69
C VAL A 197 -7.16 17.82 -26.50
N ASP A 198 -8.45 17.58 -26.70
CA ASP A 198 -9.45 17.46 -25.63
C ASP A 198 -9.26 16.14 -24.90
N ILE A 199 -9.05 16.21 -23.59
CA ILE A 199 -9.01 15.04 -22.72
C ILE A 199 -10.40 14.85 -22.12
N ASN A 200 -10.95 13.64 -22.26
CA ASN A 200 -12.25 13.30 -21.70
C ASN A 200 -12.17 13.19 -20.16
N LEU A 201 -12.73 14.17 -19.46
CA LEU A 201 -12.71 14.20 -17.99
C LEU A 201 -13.62 13.13 -17.38
N SER A 202 -14.57 12.59 -18.15
CA SER A 202 -15.41 11.46 -17.71
C SER A 202 -14.57 10.19 -17.54
N THR A 203 -13.52 10.00 -18.35
CA THR A 203 -12.60 8.87 -18.20
C THR A 203 -11.77 9.01 -16.93
N LEU A 204 -11.28 10.22 -16.63
CA LEU A 204 -10.58 10.51 -15.38
C LEU A 204 -11.49 10.33 -14.15
N THR A 205 -12.76 10.72 -14.28
CA THR A 205 -13.80 10.49 -13.27
C THR A 205 -13.99 9.01 -12.99
N LYS A 206 -14.07 8.15 -14.02
CA LYS A 206 -14.19 6.69 -13.85
C LYS A 206 -12.99 6.09 -13.12
N VAL A 207 -11.77 6.52 -13.46
CA VAL A 207 -10.55 6.03 -12.81
C VAL A 207 -10.52 6.44 -11.34
N THR A 208 -10.80 7.71 -11.04
CA THR A 208 -10.87 8.18 -9.65
C THR A 208 -12.00 7.54 -8.84
N SER A 209 -13.14 7.24 -9.47
CA SER A 209 -14.28 6.56 -8.82
C SER A 209 -14.00 5.10 -8.43
N ASN A 210 -13.10 4.44 -9.15
CA ASN A 210 -12.68 3.07 -8.81
C ASN A 210 -11.70 3.01 -7.63
N LEU A 211 -11.16 4.16 -7.19
CA LEU A 211 -10.27 4.23 -6.03
C LEU A 211 -11.10 4.22 -4.75
N ARG A 212 -10.94 3.15 -3.98
CA ARG A 212 -11.57 3.00 -2.66
C ARG A 212 -10.56 3.24 -1.56
N ILE A 213 -10.96 4.01 -0.55
CA ILE A 213 -10.18 4.27 0.65
C ILE A 213 -10.89 3.58 1.81
N GLY A 214 -10.31 2.48 2.29
CA GLY A 214 -11.02 1.60 3.22
C GLY A 214 -12.27 0.99 2.57
N LYS A 215 -13.35 0.88 3.33
CA LYS A 215 -14.64 0.29 2.91
C LYS A 215 -15.64 1.35 2.46
N THR A 216 -15.68 2.50 3.15
CA THR A 216 -16.65 3.58 2.91
C THR A 216 -16.07 4.77 2.15
N GLY A 217 -14.74 4.88 2.07
CA GLY A 217 -14.09 6.07 1.55
C GLY A 217 -13.94 6.09 0.03
N TYR A 218 -13.93 7.31 -0.50
CA TYR A 218 -13.88 7.61 -1.93
C TYR A 218 -13.01 8.84 -2.20
N VAL A 219 -12.60 9.01 -3.46
CA VAL A 219 -11.77 10.13 -3.91
C VAL A 219 -12.60 11.09 -4.75
N MET A 220 -12.55 12.37 -4.42
CA MET A 220 -13.09 13.47 -5.22
C MET A 220 -11.94 14.22 -5.92
N LEU A 221 -12.25 14.82 -7.07
CA LEU A 221 -11.34 15.66 -7.82
C LEU A 221 -12.00 17.00 -8.12
N LEU A 222 -11.34 18.10 -7.77
CA LEU A 222 -11.81 19.45 -8.06
C LEU A 222 -10.72 20.24 -8.79
N GLU A 223 -11.14 21.06 -9.74
CA GLU A 223 -10.29 22.05 -10.39
C GLU A 223 -10.00 23.23 -9.43
N ASP A 224 -8.91 23.95 -9.66
CA ASP A 224 -8.51 25.14 -8.89
C ASP A 224 -9.58 26.26 -8.90
N THR A 225 -10.47 26.25 -9.90
CA THR A 225 -11.63 27.16 -10.03
C THR A 225 -12.85 26.76 -9.21
N SER A 226 -12.72 25.76 -8.34
CA SER A 226 -13.80 25.15 -7.54
C SER A 226 -14.79 24.31 -8.35
N VAL A 227 -14.51 23.99 -9.62
CA VAL A 227 -15.36 23.07 -10.39
C VAL A 227 -15.10 21.63 -9.95
N ILE A 228 -16.15 20.89 -9.64
CA ILE A 228 -16.06 19.48 -9.26
C ILE A 228 -15.90 18.65 -10.53
N LEU A 229 -14.73 18.04 -10.72
CA LEU A 229 -14.47 17.17 -11.86
C LEU A 229 -15.00 15.76 -11.61
N SER A 230 -14.85 15.26 -10.39
CA SER A 230 -15.30 13.92 -9.98
C SER A 230 -15.79 13.93 -8.53
N ASP A 231 -17.02 13.46 -8.31
CA ASP A 231 -17.56 13.08 -7.01
C ASP A 231 -18.33 11.75 -7.18
N PRO A 232 -17.70 10.60 -6.90
CA PRO A 232 -18.31 9.29 -7.07
C PRO A 232 -19.57 9.07 -6.23
N LYS A 233 -19.73 9.80 -5.13
CA LYS A 233 -20.88 9.67 -4.23
C LYS A 233 -22.04 10.57 -4.69
N HIS A 234 -21.72 11.69 -5.33
CA HIS A 234 -22.70 12.66 -5.81
C HIS A 234 -22.49 13.01 -7.28
N GLU A 235 -22.72 12.05 -8.18
CA GLU A 235 -22.53 12.24 -9.63
C GLU A 235 -23.21 13.51 -10.18
N LYS A 236 -24.37 13.90 -9.60
CA LYS A 236 -25.11 15.13 -9.94
C LYS A 236 -24.37 16.46 -9.70
N PHE A 237 -23.26 16.43 -8.97
CA PHE A 237 -22.40 17.59 -8.71
C PHE A 237 -21.26 17.73 -9.73
N GLY A 238 -21.05 16.71 -10.59
CA GLY A 238 -20.08 16.79 -11.67
C GLY A 238 -20.26 18.05 -12.51
N PHE A 239 -19.15 18.75 -12.75
CA PHE A 239 -19.02 19.98 -13.52
C PHE A 239 -19.80 21.19 -12.99
N LYS A 240 -20.23 21.15 -11.72
CA LYS A 240 -20.76 22.32 -11.00
C LYS A 240 -19.68 22.95 -10.14
N LYS A 241 -19.84 24.22 -9.81
CA LYS A 241 -18.97 24.85 -8.81
C LYS A 241 -19.33 24.33 -7.42
N ALA A 242 -18.31 24.14 -6.59
CA ALA A 242 -18.43 23.73 -5.20
C ALA A 242 -19.43 24.59 -4.42
N GLU A 243 -19.44 25.90 -4.67
CA GLU A 243 -20.32 26.90 -4.05
C GLU A 243 -21.81 26.61 -4.32
N ASP A 244 -22.14 26.04 -5.49
CA ASP A 244 -23.51 25.77 -5.93
C ASP A 244 -24.09 24.49 -5.31
N THR A 245 -23.25 23.68 -4.65
CA THR A 245 -23.68 22.40 -4.06
C THR A 245 -24.30 22.54 -2.67
N GLY A 246 -24.05 23.67 -1.99
CA GLY A 246 -24.45 23.89 -0.60
C GLY A 246 -23.69 23.05 0.43
N VAL A 247 -22.60 22.36 0.04
CA VAL A 247 -21.78 21.53 0.94
C VAL A 247 -20.67 22.39 1.58
N PRO A 248 -20.73 22.70 2.89
CA PRO A 248 -19.77 23.60 3.53
C PRO A 248 -18.32 23.11 3.47
N ALA A 249 -18.12 21.77 3.49
CA ALA A 249 -16.81 21.15 3.45
C ALA A 249 -15.99 21.54 2.19
N LEU A 250 -16.66 21.77 1.06
CA LEU A 250 -15.97 22.09 -0.20
C LEU A 250 -15.29 23.46 -0.15
N ALA A 251 -15.89 24.45 0.52
CA ALA A 251 -15.26 25.75 0.70
C ALA A 251 -13.98 25.66 1.55
N GLN A 252 -13.94 24.75 2.51
CA GLN A 252 -12.74 24.47 3.31
C GLN A 252 -11.69 23.73 2.48
N ILE A 253 -12.09 22.72 1.70
CA ILE A 253 -11.21 21.99 0.76
C ILE A 253 -10.45 22.97 -0.15
N MET A 254 -11.14 23.94 -0.74
CA MET A 254 -10.53 24.87 -1.69
C MET A 254 -9.44 25.76 -1.05
N ARG A 255 -9.54 26.04 0.26
CA ARG A 255 -8.57 26.87 1.00
C ARG A 255 -7.34 26.09 1.46
N MET A 256 -7.42 24.76 1.52
CA MET A 256 -6.34 23.90 2.03
C MET A 256 -5.38 23.49 0.91
N GLN A 257 -4.07 23.45 1.23
CA GLN A 257 -3.05 22.94 0.30
C GLN A 257 -2.82 21.44 0.51
N ARG A 258 -2.53 21.05 1.75
CA ARG A 258 -2.39 19.65 2.18
C ARG A 258 -2.90 19.53 3.61
N GLY A 259 -3.47 18.37 3.95
CA GLY A 259 -3.78 18.01 5.34
C GLY A 259 -5.19 17.44 5.52
N THR A 260 -5.46 16.98 6.73
CA THR A 260 -6.73 16.32 7.09
C THR A 260 -7.57 17.17 8.03
N PHE A 261 -8.89 17.17 7.84
CA PHE A 261 -9.83 17.81 8.75
C PHE A 261 -11.13 17.01 8.90
N GLU A 262 -11.88 17.30 9.96
CA GLU A 262 -13.19 16.68 10.19
C GLU A 262 -14.30 17.54 9.60
N SER A 263 -15.28 16.91 8.95
CA SER A 263 -16.46 17.61 8.45
C SER A 263 -17.68 16.71 8.46
N SER A 264 -18.85 17.28 8.70
CA SER A 264 -20.11 16.56 8.56
C SER A 264 -20.55 16.60 7.09
N MET A 265 -20.56 15.45 6.43
CA MET A 265 -21.08 15.28 5.07
C MET A 265 -22.13 14.16 5.08
N ASP A 266 -23.26 14.41 4.42
CA ASP A 266 -24.40 13.46 4.33
C ASP A 266 -24.95 12.99 5.68
N GLY A 267 -24.91 13.87 6.70
CA GLY A 267 -25.41 13.57 8.05
C GLY A 267 -24.49 12.66 8.88
N THR A 268 -23.26 12.42 8.42
CA THR A 268 -22.25 11.60 9.11
C THR A 268 -20.93 12.36 9.24
N ASP A 269 -20.23 12.16 10.34
CA ASP A 269 -18.90 12.72 10.53
C ASP A 269 -17.90 12.01 9.61
N LYS A 270 -17.24 12.78 8.75
CA LYS A 270 -16.22 12.33 7.82
C LYS A 270 -14.85 12.89 8.20
N LEU A 271 -13.82 12.14 7.85
CA LEU A 271 -12.46 12.65 7.74
C LEU A 271 -12.18 12.96 6.28
N VAL A 272 -11.67 14.16 6.04
CA VAL A 272 -11.43 14.72 4.71
C VAL A 272 -9.94 15.07 4.60
N THR A 273 -9.21 14.35 3.75
CA THR A 273 -7.81 14.66 3.43
C THR A 273 -7.75 15.39 2.11
N VAL A 274 -7.06 16.53 2.10
CA VAL A 274 -6.87 17.35 0.89
C VAL A 274 -5.42 17.27 0.46
N PHE A 275 -5.21 17.14 -0.84
CA PHE A 275 -3.92 17.26 -1.50
C PHE A 275 -4.08 18.14 -2.75
N THR A 276 -3.31 19.22 -2.83
CA THR A 276 -3.27 20.09 -4.00
C THR A 276 -2.15 19.64 -4.91
N GLY A 277 -2.52 19.19 -6.11
CA GLY A 277 -1.63 18.58 -7.07
C GLY A 277 -1.46 19.38 -8.35
N TYR A 278 -1.40 18.65 -9.46
CA TYR A 278 -1.23 19.14 -10.82
C TYR A 278 -2.15 20.32 -11.13
N GLN A 279 -1.60 21.43 -11.63
CA GLN A 279 -2.34 22.66 -11.97
C GLN A 279 -3.20 23.24 -10.82
N GLY A 280 -2.86 22.95 -9.56
CA GLY A 280 -3.64 23.41 -8.41
C GLY A 280 -4.93 22.64 -8.16
N TRP A 281 -5.15 21.53 -8.86
CA TRP A 281 -6.31 20.67 -8.66
C TRP A 281 -6.31 20.06 -7.25
N LYS A 282 -7.48 19.98 -6.65
CA LYS A 282 -7.69 19.38 -5.32
C LYS A 282 -8.07 17.92 -5.48
N LEU A 283 -7.20 17.04 -5.03
CA LEU A 283 -7.51 15.63 -4.80
C LEU A 283 -7.95 15.49 -3.35
N VAL A 284 -9.12 14.89 -3.14
CA VAL A 284 -9.75 14.84 -1.82
C VAL A 284 -10.16 13.42 -1.48
N ALA A 285 -9.62 12.88 -0.40
CA ALA A 285 -10.09 11.62 0.18
C ALA A 285 -11.17 11.92 1.22
N VAL A 286 -12.31 11.24 1.14
CA VAL A 286 -13.38 11.33 2.14
C VAL A 286 -13.64 9.93 2.68
N ILE A 287 -13.64 9.76 4.00
CA ILE A 287 -13.96 8.48 4.67
C ILE A 287 -14.84 8.69 5.90
N ASP A 288 -15.63 7.68 6.28
CA ASP A 288 -16.35 7.71 7.55
C ASP A 288 -15.40 7.72 8.75
N LYS A 289 -15.56 8.73 9.62
CA LYS A 289 -14.80 8.84 10.88
C LYS A 289 -14.97 7.59 11.75
N ALA A 290 -16.19 7.03 11.77
CA ALA A 290 -16.49 5.81 12.49
C ALA A 290 -15.68 4.60 11.98
N GLU A 291 -15.38 4.52 10.69
CA GLU A 291 -14.58 3.43 10.12
C GLU A 291 -13.12 3.51 10.60
N VAL A 292 -12.51 4.70 10.52
CA VAL A 292 -11.13 4.93 10.96
C VAL A 292 -10.94 4.59 12.44
N TYR A 293 -11.97 4.85 13.27
CA TYR A 293 -11.92 4.53 14.70
C TYR A 293 -12.54 3.20 15.11
N ALA A 294 -13.11 2.42 14.19
CA ALA A 294 -13.76 1.14 14.52
C ALA A 294 -12.76 0.17 15.17
N GLN A 295 -11.53 0.11 14.66
CA GLN A 295 -10.46 -0.70 15.24
C GLN A 295 -10.04 -0.19 16.63
N SER A 296 -10.04 1.13 16.85
CA SER A 296 -9.73 1.76 18.14
C SER A 296 -10.76 1.40 19.22
N THR A 297 -12.05 1.46 18.90
CA THR A 297 -13.12 1.17 19.88
C THR A 297 -13.10 -0.28 20.37
N SER A 298 -12.73 -1.22 19.51
CA SER A 298 -12.61 -2.64 19.88
C SER A 298 -11.48 -2.88 20.89
N VAL A 299 -10.33 -2.21 20.70
CA VAL A 299 -9.19 -2.28 21.62
C VAL A 299 -9.51 -1.65 22.97
N VAL A 300 -10.19 -0.49 22.98
CA VAL A 300 -10.63 0.16 24.23
C VAL A 300 -11.59 -0.74 25.01
N ASN A 301 -12.56 -1.38 24.34
CA ASN A 301 -13.48 -2.32 24.99
C ASN A 301 -12.74 -3.52 25.60
N TYR A 302 -11.71 -4.04 24.92
CA TYR A 302 -10.87 -5.11 25.46
C TYR A 302 -10.10 -4.66 26.71
N ILE A 303 -9.51 -3.46 26.70
CA ILE A 303 -8.83 -2.87 27.88
C ILE A 303 -9.82 -2.70 29.04
N LEU A 304 -11.05 -2.25 28.77
CA LEU A 304 -12.08 -2.12 29.80
C LEU A 304 -12.48 -3.48 30.39
N MET A 305 -12.59 -4.54 29.57
CA MET A 305 -12.89 -5.90 30.05
C MET A 305 -11.76 -6.46 30.93
N VAL A 306 -10.51 -6.34 30.49
CA VAL A 306 -9.34 -6.77 31.28
C VAL A 306 -9.22 -5.94 32.56
N GLY A 307 -9.41 -4.62 32.47
CA GLY A 307 -9.44 -3.71 33.61
C GLY A 307 -10.54 -4.07 34.62
N ALA A 308 -11.74 -4.41 34.15
CA ALA A 308 -12.84 -4.88 35.00
C ALA A 308 -12.49 -6.20 35.71
N GLY A 309 -11.82 -7.13 35.03
CA GLY A 309 -11.31 -8.36 35.64
C GLY A 309 -10.29 -8.08 36.76
N ILE A 310 -9.32 -7.19 36.51
CA ILE A 310 -8.32 -6.78 37.51
C ILE A 310 -9.00 -6.06 38.69
N ALA A 311 -9.95 -5.17 38.42
CA ALA A 311 -10.70 -4.47 39.46
C ALA A 311 -11.48 -5.44 40.35
N MET A 312 -12.07 -6.49 39.76
CA MET A 312 -12.78 -7.53 40.49
C MET A 312 -11.83 -8.33 41.40
N ALA A 313 -10.67 -8.74 40.88
CA ALA A 313 -9.64 -9.42 41.67
C ALA A 313 -9.14 -8.55 42.83
N LEU A 314 -8.86 -7.28 42.58
CA LEU A 314 -8.43 -6.33 43.62
C LEU A 314 -9.53 -6.02 44.64
N MET A 315 -10.81 -6.01 44.24
CA MET A 315 -11.93 -5.90 45.18
C MET A 315 -12.02 -7.11 46.10
N VAL A 316 -11.78 -8.31 45.58
CA VAL A 316 -11.72 -9.54 46.40
C VAL A 316 -10.55 -9.45 47.39
N VAL A 317 -9.36 -9.02 46.95
CA VAL A 317 -8.20 -8.82 47.83
C VAL A 317 -8.48 -7.74 48.89
N ALA A 318 -9.06 -6.61 48.51
CA ALA A 318 -9.43 -5.54 49.45
C ALA A 318 -10.48 -6.01 50.46
N TRP A 319 -11.43 -6.86 50.05
CA TRP A 319 -12.40 -7.48 50.95
C TRP A 319 -11.74 -8.45 51.93
N LEU A 320 -10.79 -9.27 51.48
CA LEU A 320 -10.02 -10.19 52.32
C LEU A 320 -9.16 -9.43 53.35
N LEU A 321 -8.45 -8.37 52.92
CA LEU A 321 -7.65 -7.51 53.80
C LEU A 321 -8.51 -6.73 54.80
N ALA A 322 -9.64 -6.18 54.36
CA ALA A 322 -10.56 -5.50 55.25
C ALA A 322 -11.13 -6.46 56.31
N ARG A 323 -11.37 -7.73 55.95
CA ARG A 323 -11.80 -8.76 56.89
C ARG A 323 -10.69 -9.17 57.86
N SER A 324 -9.46 -9.36 57.38
CA SER A 324 -8.33 -9.81 58.21
C SER A 324 -7.84 -8.75 59.19
N VAL A 325 -7.98 -7.45 58.88
CA VAL A 325 -7.51 -6.35 59.73
C VAL A 325 -8.64 -5.75 60.58
N ALA A 326 -9.81 -5.46 60.00
CA ALA A 326 -10.84 -4.70 60.73
C ALA A 326 -11.54 -5.52 61.82
N ASN A 327 -11.74 -6.82 61.60
CA ASN A 327 -12.43 -7.68 62.57
C ASN A 327 -11.61 -7.86 63.87
N PRO A 328 -10.30 -8.22 63.82
CA PRO A 328 -9.52 -8.34 65.05
C PRO A 328 -9.37 -7.00 65.79
N VAL A 329 -9.21 -5.88 65.08
CA VAL A 329 -9.18 -4.54 65.71
C VAL A 329 -10.47 -4.26 66.49
N GLN A 330 -11.63 -4.59 65.95
CA GLN A 330 -12.90 -4.44 66.67
C GLN A 330 -12.98 -5.34 67.91
N MET A 331 -12.42 -6.56 67.85
CA MET A 331 -12.36 -7.46 69.00
C MET A 331 -11.49 -6.88 70.13
N LEU A 332 -10.34 -6.27 69.81
CA LEU A 332 -9.49 -5.61 70.80
C LEU A 332 -10.14 -4.35 71.40
N VAL A 333 -10.83 -3.55 70.58
CA VAL A 333 -11.57 -2.37 71.06
C VAL A 333 -12.70 -2.78 72.01
N ALA A 334 -13.46 -3.82 71.66
CA ALA A 334 -14.52 -4.34 72.53
C ALA A 334 -13.96 -4.93 73.84
N ALA A 335 -12.85 -5.67 73.77
CA ALA A 335 -12.18 -6.23 74.94
C ALA A 335 -11.64 -5.15 75.88
N SER A 336 -11.01 -4.11 75.33
CA SER A 336 -10.55 -2.95 76.09
C SER A 336 -11.70 -2.25 76.83
N GLY A 337 -12.87 -2.13 76.20
CA GLY A 337 -14.08 -1.62 76.85
C GLY A 337 -14.58 -2.48 78.02
N ARG A 338 -14.46 -3.82 77.93
CA ARG A 338 -14.85 -4.75 79.00
C ARG A 338 -13.86 -4.76 80.17
N VAL A 339 -12.56 -4.70 79.87
CA VAL A 339 -11.51 -4.55 80.89
C VAL A 339 -11.69 -3.24 81.66
N ALA A 340 -12.03 -2.14 80.97
CA ALA A 340 -12.35 -0.86 81.61
C ALA A 340 -13.61 -0.91 82.50
N ALA A 341 -14.51 -1.86 82.26
CA ALA A 341 -15.70 -2.11 83.08
C ALA A 341 -15.44 -3.07 84.27
N GLY A 342 -14.19 -3.50 84.48
CA GLY A 342 -13.79 -4.36 85.60
C GLY A 342 -13.79 -5.86 85.31
N GLU A 343 -13.99 -6.28 84.04
CA GLU A 343 -13.95 -7.68 83.62
C GLU A 343 -12.55 -8.05 83.10
N PHE A 344 -11.68 -8.57 83.97
CA PHE A 344 -10.27 -8.84 83.63
C PHE A 344 -10.03 -10.17 82.87
N ASP A 345 -11.02 -11.06 82.78
CA ASP A 345 -10.93 -12.32 82.02
C ASP A 345 -11.52 -12.22 80.59
N ALA A 346 -11.89 -11.01 80.15
CA ALA A 346 -12.62 -10.79 78.90
C ALA A 346 -11.75 -10.62 77.65
N LEU A 347 -10.46 -10.97 77.69
CA LEU A 347 -9.56 -10.84 76.55
C LEU A 347 -9.81 -11.98 75.52
N PRO A 348 -9.97 -11.67 74.21
CA PRO A 348 -10.15 -12.67 73.16
C PRO A 348 -8.93 -13.57 72.99
N ASP A 349 -9.10 -14.74 72.39
CA ASP A 349 -8.00 -15.67 72.12
C ASP A 349 -6.94 -15.07 71.18
N ALA A 350 -5.66 -15.27 71.51
CA ALA A 350 -4.51 -14.82 70.73
C ALA A 350 -4.53 -15.33 69.26
N ARG A 351 -5.18 -16.48 69.00
CA ARG A 351 -5.31 -17.08 67.66
C ARG A 351 -6.05 -16.21 66.64
N HIS A 352 -6.79 -15.19 67.08
CA HIS A 352 -7.49 -14.26 66.20
C HIS A 352 -6.62 -13.09 65.72
N PHE A 353 -5.36 -13.00 66.18
CA PHE A 353 -4.45 -11.89 65.89
C PHE A 353 -3.16 -12.39 65.26
N SER A 354 -2.59 -11.61 64.34
CA SER A 354 -1.32 -11.89 63.67
C SER A 354 -0.54 -10.59 63.42
N GLY A 355 0.79 -10.68 63.30
CA GLY A 355 1.65 -9.51 63.12
C GLY A 355 1.54 -8.53 64.29
N GLU A 356 1.51 -7.24 64.00
CA GLU A 356 1.50 -6.15 64.98
C GLU A 356 0.26 -6.16 65.90
N LEU A 357 -0.85 -6.77 65.45
CA LEU A 357 -2.06 -6.92 66.28
C LEU A 357 -1.90 -8.00 67.36
N LEU A 358 -1.05 -9.01 67.13
CA LEU A 358 -0.72 -10.03 68.13
C LEU A 358 0.19 -9.43 69.21
N ASP A 359 1.15 -8.60 68.82
CA ASP A 359 2.02 -7.86 69.76
C ASP A 359 1.20 -6.89 70.63
N LEU A 360 0.21 -6.21 70.02
CA LEU A 360 -0.73 -5.35 70.75
C LEU A 360 -1.60 -6.16 71.73
N HIS A 361 -2.11 -7.33 71.32
CA HIS A 361 -2.85 -8.24 72.20
C HIS A 361 -1.98 -8.70 73.38
N GLY A 362 -0.74 -9.11 73.13
CA GLY A 362 0.21 -9.53 74.16
C GLY A 362 0.51 -8.41 75.16
N SER A 363 0.69 -7.18 74.67
CA SER A 363 0.89 -6.00 75.51
C SER A 363 -0.35 -5.68 76.36
N LEU A 364 -1.55 -5.79 75.79
CA LEU A 364 -2.82 -5.60 76.50
C LEU A 364 -3.03 -6.69 77.57
N ARG A 365 -2.65 -7.95 77.28
CA ARG A 365 -2.69 -9.07 78.23
C ARG A 365 -1.74 -8.87 79.40
N ALA A 366 -0.52 -8.41 79.15
CA ALA A 366 0.44 -8.08 80.21
C ALA A 366 -0.07 -6.94 81.10
N MET A 367 -0.71 -5.92 80.52
CA MET A 367 -1.34 -4.82 81.27
C MET A 367 -2.47 -5.32 82.19
N VAL A 368 -3.34 -6.21 81.68
CA VAL A 368 -4.43 -6.83 82.45
C VAL A 368 -3.90 -7.75 83.55
N GLY A 369 -2.83 -8.51 83.28
CA GLY A 369 -2.16 -9.35 84.27
C GLY A 369 -1.57 -8.53 85.43
N ASN A 370 -0.87 -7.44 85.13
CA ASN A 370 -0.34 -6.53 86.15
C ASN A 370 -1.46 -5.85 86.96
N LEU A 371 -2.59 -5.50 86.34
CA LEU A 371 -3.78 -4.99 87.03
C LEU A 371 -4.40 -6.04 87.97
N GLY A 372 -4.40 -7.32 87.58
CA GLY A 372 -4.86 -8.44 88.42
C GLY A 372 -3.93 -8.76 89.58
N GLU A 373 -2.61 -8.69 89.39
CA GLU A 373 -1.60 -8.94 90.42
C GLU A 373 -1.55 -7.82 91.48
N LEU A 374 -1.78 -6.57 91.07
CA LEU A 374 -1.97 -5.42 91.96
C LEU A 374 -3.27 -5.51 92.80
N LEU A 375 -4.27 -6.28 92.37
CA LEU A 375 -5.47 -6.60 93.14
C LEU A 375 -5.29 -7.81 94.08
N ALA A 376 -4.33 -8.70 93.78
CA ALA A 376 -4.09 -9.94 94.55
C ALA A 376 -3.09 -9.78 95.71
N THR A 377 -2.22 -8.76 95.69
CA THR A 377 -1.29 -8.49 96.80
C THR A 377 -1.90 -7.57 97.86
N GLY A 378 -2.83 -8.15 98.64
CA GLY A 378 -3.57 -7.44 99.68
C GLY A 378 -3.67 -8.11 101.06
N LYS A 379 -3.07 -9.30 101.32
CA LYS A 379 -3.02 -9.86 102.70
C LYS A 379 -2.01 -11.00 102.90
N ALA A 380 -1.22 -10.80 103.96
CA ALA A 380 -0.58 -11.78 104.86
C ALA A 380 0.81 -12.34 104.51
N LYS A 381 1.81 -11.61 105.04
CA LYS A 381 3.06 -12.12 105.63
C LYS A 381 2.79 -12.69 107.03
N THR A 382 3.80 -13.41 107.56
CA THR A 382 4.05 -13.93 108.93
C THR A 382 3.56 -15.36 109.22
N ALA A 383 4.28 -16.24 109.93
CA ALA A 383 5.69 -16.31 110.35
C ALA A 383 5.88 -17.67 111.07
N GLU A 384 7.02 -18.31 110.81
CA GLU A 384 7.91 -18.91 111.82
C GLU A 384 7.37 -19.97 112.81
N ALA A 385 7.96 -21.16 112.72
CA ALA A 385 8.65 -21.76 113.86
C ALA A 385 9.67 -22.79 113.33
N GLU A 386 10.92 -22.34 113.26
CA GLU A 386 12.10 -23.00 113.85
C GLU A 386 11.78 -24.14 114.84
N GLU A 387 12.55 -25.19 115.01
CA GLU A 387 13.81 -25.61 114.42
C GLU A 387 14.12 -26.98 115.06
N GLN A 388 14.70 -27.86 114.25
CA GLN A 388 15.67 -28.88 114.63
C GLN A 388 15.70 -29.34 116.10
N THR A 389 15.04 -30.46 116.36
CA THR A 389 15.76 -31.66 116.82
C THR A 389 14.82 -32.82 116.55
N ARG A 390 15.14 -33.84 115.76
CA ARG A 390 16.33 -34.66 115.92
C ARG A 390 16.27 -35.74 114.84
N LYS A 391 17.29 -35.77 113.98
CA LYS A 391 17.56 -36.88 113.06
C LYS A 391 17.65 -38.20 113.85
N ALA A 392 16.77 -39.14 113.54
CA ALA A 392 17.02 -40.59 113.60
C ALA A 392 15.72 -41.33 113.25
N GLU A 393 15.47 -41.52 111.95
CA GLU A 393 14.78 -42.70 111.37
C GLU A 393 14.61 -42.51 109.84
N THR A 394 15.63 -41.94 109.20
CA THR A 394 15.90 -42.12 107.77
C THR A 394 16.30 -43.57 107.54
N ALA A 395 15.36 -44.41 107.10
CA ALA A 395 15.65 -45.65 106.37
C ALA A 395 14.42 -46.40 105.80
N LEU A 396 13.17 -46.05 106.12
CA LEU A 396 12.03 -46.88 105.67
C LEU A 396 10.87 -46.17 104.97
N ARG A 397 11.00 -44.87 104.63
CA ARG A 397 10.01 -44.14 103.80
C ARG A 397 10.51 -43.75 102.40
N GLU A 398 11.79 -43.97 102.09
CA GLU A 398 12.35 -43.68 100.76
C GLU A 398 11.88 -44.67 99.67
N ALA A 399 11.37 -45.84 100.05
CA ALA A 399 10.88 -46.84 99.09
C ALA A 399 9.48 -46.55 98.52
N GLU A 400 8.64 -45.79 99.22
CA GLU A 400 7.27 -45.46 98.76
C GLU A 400 7.23 -44.17 97.94
N GLN A 401 8.08 -43.18 98.28
CA GLN A 401 8.23 -41.96 97.47
C GLN A 401 8.99 -42.20 96.15
N ALA A 402 9.88 -43.20 96.09
CA ALA A 402 10.55 -43.58 94.84
C ALA A 402 9.58 -44.21 93.81
N ARG A 403 8.56 -44.94 94.26
CA ARG A 403 7.57 -45.58 93.37
C ARG A 403 6.60 -44.54 92.75
N LEU A 404 6.13 -43.58 93.54
CA LEU A 404 5.25 -42.50 93.07
C LEU A 404 5.99 -41.49 92.17
N ARG A 405 7.27 -41.16 92.47
CA ARG A 405 8.11 -40.34 91.56
C ARG A 405 8.45 -41.08 90.26
N GLY A 406 8.66 -42.39 90.32
CA GLY A 406 8.85 -43.23 89.13
C GLY A 406 7.61 -43.32 88.23
N GLU A 407 6.41 -43.44 88.82
CA GLU A 407 5.14 -43.41 88.08
C GLU A 407 4.81 -42.01 87.53
N GLN A 408 5.04 -40.93 88.29
CA GLN A 408 4.86 -39.56 87.80
C GLN A 408 5.86 -39.20 86.69
N ALA A 409 7.15 -39.51 86.85
CA ALA A 409 8.16 -39.28 85.81
C ALA A 409 7.89 -40.11 84.55
N ARG A 410 7.34 -41.31 84.69
CA ARG A 410 6.91 -42.13 83.54
C ARG A 410 5.70 -41.52 82.82
N ARG A 411 4.70 -41.03 83.55
CA ARG A 411 3.53 -40.33 82.97
C ARG A 411 3.92 -39.03 82.30
N GLU A 412 4.80 -38.24 82.92
CA GLU A 412 5.36 -37.02 82.32
C GLU A 412 6.21 -37.32 81.08
N GLY A 413 7.03 -38.39 81.12
CA GLY A 413 7.80 -38.84 79.97
C GLY A 413 6.93 -39.30 78.79
N ILE A 414 5.82 -40.02 79.06
CA ILE A 414 4.84 -40.43 78.05
C ILE A 414 4.12 -39.19 77.48
N ARG A 415 3.66 -38.26 78.32
CA ARG A 415 3.01 -37.00 77.86
C ARG A 415 3.95 -36.15 77.01
N HIS A 416 5.19 -35.96 77.45
CA HIS A 416 6.20 -35.22 76.69
C HIS A 416 6.51 -35.88 75.33
N THR A 417 6.59 -37.21 75.30
CA THR A 417 6.78 -37.96 74.04
C THR A 417 5.56 -37.83 73.13
N ALA A 418 4.35 -37.91 73.68
CA ALA A 418 3.10 -37.74 72.95
C ALA A 418 2.96 -36.31 72.38
N GLU A 419 3.30 -35.26 73.13
CA GLU A 419 3.32 -33.87 72.64
C GLU A 419 4.32 -33.68 71.49
N ARG A 420 5.50 -34.30 71.59
CA ARG A 420 6.51 -34.23 70.53
C ARG A 420 6.10 -35.01 69.28
N LEU A 421 5.45 -36.17 69.44
CA LEU A 421 4.86 -36.92 68.33
C LEU A 421 3.70 -36.16 67.69
N GLU A 422 2.84 -35.49 68.47
CA GLU A 422 1.74 -34.67 67.99
C GLU A 422 2.25 -33.52 67.10
N GLY A 423 3.34 -32.86 67.50
CA GLY A 423 4.00 -31.85 66.67
C GLY A 423 4.55 -32.41 65.35
N ILE A 424 5.15 -33.61 65.37
CA ILE A 424 5.65 -34.28 64.15
C ILE A 424 4.49 -34.65 63.22
N VAL A 425 3.41 -35.24 63.75
CA VAL A 425 2.23 -35.62 62.97
C VAL A 425 1.53 -34.39 62.38
N ALA A 426 1.44 -33.29 63.13
CA ALA A 426 0.91 -32.03 62.63
C ALA A 426 1.74 -31.49 61.45
N ASN A 427 3.08 -31.57 61.53
CA ASN A 427 3.97 -31.19 60.44
C ASN A 427 3.82 -32.08 59.20
N VAL A 428 3.72 -33.41 59.39
CA VAL A 428 3.50 -34.36 58.27
C VAL A 428 2.15 -34.10 57.60
N ARG A 429 1.09 -33.82 58.37
CA ARG A 429 -0.23 -33.48 57.84
C ARG A 429 -0.20 -32.18 57.02
N ASN A 430 0.45 -31.14 57.53
CA ASN A 430 0.58 -29.87 56.82
C ASN A 430 1.40 -30.04 55.53
N ALA A 431 2.53 -30.75 55.59
CA ALA A 431 3.33 -31.06 54.41
C ALA A 431 2.57 -31.90 53.38
N SER A 432 1.74 -32.85 53.82
CA SER A 432 0.88 -33.65 52.94
C SER A 432 -0.19 -32.80 52.26
N HIS A 433 -0.78 -31.83 52.98
CA HIS A 433 -1.76 -30.91 52.39
C HIS A 433 -1.13 -29.96 51.37
N GLU A 434 0.08 -29.45 51.64
CA GLU A 434 0.83 -28.63 50.69
C GLU A 434 1.23 -29.44 49.45
N LEU A 435 1.72 -30.67 49.65
CA LEU A 435 2.08 -31.58 48.57
C LEU A 435 0.87 -31.97 47.72
N ALA A 436 -0.32 -32.15 48.31
CA ALA A 436 -1.55 -32.40 47.58
C ALA A 436 -1.88 -31.24 46.62
N GLY A 437 -1.72 -30.00 47.07
CA GLY A 437 -1.90 -28.81 46.23
C GLY A 437 -0.90 -28.75 45.07
N GLN A 438 0.38 -29.03 45.33
CA GLN A 438 1.42 -29.06 44.30
C GLN A 438 1.18 -30.17 43.26
N VAL A 439 0.72 -31.35 43.69
CA VAL A 439 0.38 -32.47 42.79
C VAL A 439 -0.81 -32.12 41.89
N ASP A 440 -1.83 -31.44 42.43
CA ASP A 440 -2.99 -31.02 41.64
C ASP A 440 -2.63 -29.93 40.63
N GLU A 441 -1.80 -28.96 41.03
CA GLU A 441 -1.25 -27.93 40.13
C GLU A 441 -0.42 -28.55 39.01
N ALA A 442 0.49 -29.48 39.32
CA ALA A 442 1.30 -30.18 38.33
C ALA A 442 0.45 -31.02 37.37
N ARG A 443 -0.59 -31.69 37.87
CA ARG A 443 -1.56 -32.43 37.05
C ARG A 443 -2.31 -31.51 36.10
N SER A 444 -2.83 -30.38 36.60
CA SER A 444 -3.51 -29.38 35.77
C SER A 444 -2.56 -28.78 34.74
N GLY A 445 -1.30 -28.53 35.11
CA GLY A 445 -0.25 -28.06 34.21
C GLY A 445 0.03 -29.06 33.08
N ALA A 446 0.11 -30.35 33.39
CA ALA A 446 0.28 -31.41 32.40
C ALA A 446 -0.88 -31.49 31.41
N GLU A 447 -2.13 -31.38 31.87
CA GLU A 447 -3.32 -31.34 30.99
C GLU A 447 -3.33 -30.10 30.07
N VAL A 448 -2.97 -28.93 30.60
CA VAL A 448 -2.82 -27.71 29.79
C VAL A 448 -1.71 -27.88 28.76
N GLN A 449 -0.57 -28.48 29.14
CA GLN A 449 0.53 -28.76 28.22
C GLN A 449 0.07 -29.68 27.08
N ARG A 450 -0.67 -30.75 27.37
CA ARG A 450 -1.25 -31.63 26.33
C ARG A 450 -2.12 -30.88 25.34
N ALA A 451 -3.02 -30.02 25.84
CA ALA A 451 -3.89 -29.22 24.97
C ALA A 451 -3.09 -28.29 24.06
N ARG A 452 -2.07 -27.60 24.59
CA ARG A 452 -1.17 -26.73 23.81
C ARG A 452 -0.34 -27.50 22.79
N THR A 453 0.12 -28.69 23.15
CA THR A 453 0.88 -29.56 22.26
C THR A 453 0.01 -30.10 21.12
N ALA A 454 -1.27 -30.42 21.36
CA ALA A 454 -2.20 -30.80 20.30
C ALA A 454 -2.53 -29.64 19.34
N GLU A 455 -2.69 -28.42 19.86
CA GLU A 455 -2.81 -27.21 19.04
C GLU A 455 -1.55 -27.00 18.18
N ALA A 456 -0.37 -27.16 18.77
CA ALA A 456 0.90 -27.05 18.06
C ALA A 456 1.04 -28.11 16.95
N ALA A 457 0.67 -29.37 17.21
CA ALA A 457 0.70 -30.44 16.21
C ALA A 457 -0.19 -30.08 14.99
N THR A 458 -1.41 -29.61 15.26
CA THR A 458 -2.34 -29.16 14.20
C THR A 458 -1.75 -28.01 13.38
N ALA A 459 -1.14 -27.03 14.05
CA ALA A 459 -0.48 -25.91 13.37
C ALA A 459 0.72 -26.38 12.52
N MET A 460 1.48 -27.38 12.99
CA MET A 460 2.59 -27.97 12.24
C MET A 460 2.11 -28.74 11.00
N GLU A 461 1.00 -29.46 11.08
CA GLU A 461 0.39 -30.11 9.91
C GLU A 461 -0.04 -29.09 8.86
N GLN A 462 -0.69 -28.00 9.29
CA GLN A 462 -1.06 -26.89 8.39
C GLN A 462 0.16 -26.20 7.78
N MET A 463 1.23 -26.04 8.57
CA MET A 463 2.50 -25.48 8.09
C MET A 463 3.12 -26.38 7.03
N ASN A 464 3.16 -27.70 7.25
CA ASN A 464 3.72 -28.63 6.27
C ASN A 464 2.93 -28.61 4.96
N ALA A 465 1.59 -28.56 5.02
CA ALA A 465 0.75 -28.41 3.84
C ALA A 465 1.07 -27.11 3.07
N SER A 466 1.22 -26.00 3.78
CA SER A 466 1.58 -24.71 3.19
C SER A 466 2.97 -24.72 2.55
N VAL A 467 3.94 -25.37 3.19
CA VAL A 467 5.32 -25.51 2.67
C VAL A 467 5.34 -26.33 1.38
N LEU A 468 4.59 -27.43 1.31
CA LEU A 468 4.45 -28.23 0.09
C LEU A 468 3.79 -27.42 -1.05
N GLU A 469 2.81 -26.58 -0.72
CA GLU A 469 2.19 -25.67 -1.69
C GLU A 469 3.18 -24.62 -2.20
N VAL A 470 4.01 -24.03 -1.32
CA VAL A 470 5.07 -23.11 -1.72
C VAL A 470 6.10 -23.79 -2.63
N ALA A 471 6.52 -25.02 -2.32
CA ALA A 471 7.42 -25.79 -3.16
C ALA A 471 6.83 -26.06 -4.56
N ALA A 472 5.55 -26.45 -4.62
CA ALA A 472 4.84 -26.67 -5.89
C ALA A 472 4.68 -25.37 -6.70
N ASN A 473 4.38 -24.25 -6.03
CA ASN A 473 4.31 -22.93 -6.66
C ASN A 473 5.67 -22.49 -7.21
N ALA A 474 6.75 -22.71 -6.46
CA ALA A 474 8.11 -22.44 -6.92
C ALA A 474 8.43 -23.28 -8.16
N SER A 475 8.14 -24.58 -8.16
CA SER A 475 8.38 -25.43 -9.35
C SER A 475 7.64 -24.91 -10.60
N ARG A 476 6.35 -24.54 -10.49
CA ARG A 476 5.59 -23.94 -11.62
C ARG A 476 6.15 -22.60 -12.07
N ALA A 477 6.62 -21.77 -11.14
CA ALA A 477 7.25 -20.50 -11.46
C ALA A 477 8.57 -20.69 -12.22
N ALA A 478 9.35 -21.73 -11.87
CA ALA A 478 10.58 -22.07 -12.57
C ALA A 478 10.31 -22.54 -14.01
N GLU A 479 9.30 -23.39 -14.21
CA GLU A 479 8.86 -23.79 -15.56
C GLU A 479 8.40 -22.60 -16.39
N SER A 480 7.64 -21.67 -15.78
CA SER A 480 7.18 -20.45 -16.45
C SER A 480 8.34 -19.53 -16.82
N ALA A 481 9.34 -19.41 -15.95
CA ALA A 481 10.57 -18.68 -16.23
C ALA A 481 11.33 -19.31 -17.41
N GLU A 482 11.52 -20.63 -17.42
CA GLU A 482 12.20 -21.31 -18.53
C GLU A 482 11.45 -21.14 -19.87
N SER A 483 10.12 -21.19 -19.85
CA SER A 483 9.31 -20.90 -21.04
C SER A 483 9.47 -19.45 -21.50
N ALA A 484 9.49 -18.48 -20.58
CA ALA A 484 9.67 -17.06 -20.90
C ALA A 484 11.07 -16.81 -21.49
N ARG A 485 12.10 -17.50 -20.97
CA ARG A 485 13.46 -17.46 -21.49
C ARG A 485 13.50 -17.94 -22.93
N ALA A 486 12.94 -19.12 -23.20
CA ALA A 486 12.91 -19.68 -24.55
C ALA A 486 12.20 -18.76 -25.55
N GLN A 487 11.11 -18.11 -25.14
CA GLN A 487 10.40 -17.12 -25.97
C GLN A 487 11.24 -15.86 -26.22
N ALA A 488 11.94 -15.34 -25.20
CA ALA A 488 12.79 -14.18 -25.35
C ALA A 488 14.02 -14.47 -26.24
N GLU A 489 14.63 -15.65 -26.11
CA GLU A 489 15.71 -16.12 -26.98
C GLU A 489 15.24 -16.27 -28.44
N ALA A 490 14.07 -16.88 -28.65
CA ALA A 490 13.47 -17.00 -29.98
C ALA A 490 13.15 -15.62 -30.58
N GLY A 491 12.57 -14.71 -29.79
CA GLY A 491 12.36 -13.32 -30.21
C GLY A 491 13.67 -12.62 -30.57
N GLY A 492 14.73 -12.84 -29.80
CA GLY A 492 16.06 -12.29 -30.06
C GLY A 492 16.70 -12.84 -31.33
N ALA A 493 16.41 -14.10 -31.70
CA ALA A 493 16.80 -14.66 -33.00
C ALA A 493 16.05 -13.98 -34.15
N ILE A 494 14.73 -13.81 -34.04
CA ILE A 494 13.91 -13.14 -35.06
C ILE A 494 14.40 -11.70 -35.29
N VAL A 495 14.71 -10.97 -34.22
CA VAL A 495 15.23 -9.60 -34.34
C VAL A 495 16.58 -9.56 -35.06
N ARG A 496 17.46 -10.54 -34.83
CA ARG A 496 18.73 -10.66 -35.58
C ARG A 496 18.48 -10.89 -37.07
N ASP A 497 17.54 -11.76 -37.43
CA ASP A 497 17.17 -12.01 -38.83
C ASP A 497 16.58 -10.76 -39.49
N VAL A 498 15.81 -9.96 -38.75
CA VAL A 498 15.29 -8.66 -39.20
C VAL A 498 16.42 -7.68 -39.46
N VAL A 499 17.39 -7.56 -38.54
CA VAL A 499 18.56 -6.68 -38.72
C VAL A 499 19.36 -7.06 -39.96
N ASP A 500 19.60 -8.35 -40.19
CA ASP A 500 20.31 -8.83 -41.37
C ASP A 500 19.53 -8.57 -42.66
N SER A 501 18.20 -8.69 -42.62
CA SER A 501 17.34 -8.36 -43.76
C SER A 501 17.34 -6.86 -44.08
N ILE A 502 17.31 -6.01 -43.05
CA ILE A 502 17.41 -4.55 -43.20
C ILE A 502 18.76 -4.16 -43.80
N ARG A 503 19.86 -4.81 -43.40
CA ARG A 503 21.19 -4.56 -43.98
C ARG A 503 21.22 -4.84 -45.49
N LYS A 504 20.58 -5.91 -45.95
CA LYS A 504 20.44 -6.20 -47.39
C LYS A 504 19.64 -5.12 -48.13
N VAL A 505 18.62 -4.55 -47.49
CA VAL A 505 17.85 -3.43 -48.07
C VAL A 505 18.71 -2.16 -48.19
N ASP A 506 19.59 -1.88 -47.22
CA ASP A 506 20.57 -0.78 -47.31
C ASP A 506 21.49 -0.97 -48.52
N GLU A 507 22.03 -2.18 -48.68
CA GLU A 507 22.89 -2.55 -49.82
C GLU A 507 22.17 -2.34 -51.16
N PHE A 508 20.92 -2.82 -51.31
CA PHE A 508 20.14 -2.60 -52.52
C PHE A 508 19.83 -1.13 -52.80
N ALA A 509 19.54 -0.33 -51.76
CA ALA A 509 19.29 1.10 -51.90
C ALA A 509 20.53 1.84 -52.41
N ARG A 510 21.72 1.48 -51.89
CA ARG A 510 23.01 2.02 -52.33
C ARG A 510 23.32 1.62 -53.77
N GLU A 511 23.15 0.35 -54.14
CA GLU A 511 23.37 -0.12 -55.51
C GLU A 511 22.45 0.59 -56.52
N MET A 512 21.16 0.73 -56.19
CA MET A 512 20.23 1.49 -57.03
C MET A 512 20.63 2.95 -57.16
N SER A 513 21.06 3.60 -56.07
CA SER A 513 21.54 4.98 -56.13
C SER A 513 22.75 5.14 -57.06
N THR A 514 23.68 4.18 -57.05
CA THR A 514 24.82 4.15 -57.98
C THR A 514 24.36 3.95 -59.41
N GLY A 515 23.48 2.97 -59.67
CA GLY A 515 22.96 2.68 -61.01
C GLY A 515 22.18 3.85 -61.62
N LEU A 516 21.37 4.54 -60.81
CA LEU A 516 20.68 5.77 -61.21
C LEU A 516 21.69 6.89 -61.49
N GLY A 517 22.72 7.06 -60.65
CA GLY A 517 23.78 8.03 -60.92
C GLY A 517 24.45 7.83 -62.28
N ASP A 518 24.72 6.59 -62.66
CA ASP A 518 25.30 6.26 -63.96
C ASP A 518 24.32 6.45 -65.12
N LEU A 519 23.02 6.17 -64.92
CA LEU A 519 21.97 6.50 -65.89
C LEU A 519 21.88 8.01 -66.12
N GLY A 520 21.99 8.81 -65.06
CA GLY A 520 22.00 10.27 -65.11
C GLY A 520 23.14 10.80 -65.97
N LYS A 521 24.36 10.30 -65.75
CA LYS A 521 25.54 10.66 -66.58
C LYS A 521 25.36 10.28 -68.06
N ARG A 522 24.77 9.11 -68.35
CA ARG A 522 24.48 8.69 -69.73
C ARG A 522 23.45 9.61 -70.38
N ALA A 523 22.40 9.99 -69.65
CA ALA A 523 21.39 10.92 -70.14
C ALA A 523 21.97 12.33 -70.37
N GLU A 524 22.87 12.82 -69.52
CA GLU A 524 23.66 14.05 -69.76
C GLU A 524 24.49 13.97 -71.04
N GLY A 525 25.18 12.85 -71.27
CA GLY A 525 25.92 12.61 -72.50
C GLY A 525 25.04 12.68 -73.76
N ILE A 526 23.83 12.10 -73.71
CA ILE A 526 22.87 12.18 -74.83
C ILE A 526 22.39 13.63 -75.00
N GLY A 527 22.09 14.34 -73.91
CA GLY A 527 21.68 15.76 -73.95
C GLY A 527 22.70 16.63 -74.70
N ASN A 528 23.99 16.45 -74.43
CA ASN A 528 25.06 17.17 -75.13
C ASN A 528 25.09 16.85 -76.63
N ILE A 529 24.87 15.58 -77.02
CA ILE A 529 24.77 15.18 -78.43
C ILE A 529 23.56 15.85 -79.09
N MET A 530 22.41 15.92 -78.41
CA MET A 530 21.20 16.55 -78.96
C MET A 530 21.38 18.05 -79.23
N THR A 531 22.13 18.76 -78.36
CA THR A 531 22.49 20.16 -78.59
C THR A 531 23.30 20.30 -79.88
N VAL A 532 24.34 19.47 -80.07
CA VAL A 532 25.17 19.49 -81.29
C VAL A 532 24.34 19.19 -82.54
N ILE A 533 23.42 18.22 -82.50
CA ILE A 533 22.56 17.91 -83.66
C ILE A 533 21.61 19.07 -83.96
N THR A 534 21.09 19.74 -82.93
CA THR A 534 20.22 20.92 -83.11
C THR A 534 20.99 22.07 -83.76
N ASP A 535 22.23 22.32 -83.32
CA ASP A 535 23.10 23.33 -83.91
C ASP A 535 23.43 23.01 -85.39
N ILE A 536 23.70 21.74 -85.70
CA ILE A 536 23.93 21.29 -87.09
C ILE A 536 22.67 21.49 -87.94
N ALA A 537 21.50 21.15 -87.40
CA ALA A 537 20.23 21.32 -88.12
C ALA A 537 19.93 22.81 -88.36
N ASP A 538 20.17 23.69 -87.39
CA ASP A 538 20.01 25.13 -87.56
C ASP A 538 20.99 25.73 -88.58
N GLN A 539 22.25 25.30 -88.56
CA GLN A 539 23.23 25.66 -89.60
C GLN A 539 22.80 25.16 -90.99
N THR A 540 22.28 23.94 -91.08
CA THR A 540 21.78 23.36 -92.33
C THR A 540 20.58 24.14 -92.86
N ASN A 541 19.69 24.58 -91.96
CA ASN A 541 18.54 25.42 -92.28
C ASN A 541 18.98 26.79 -92.84
N LEU A 542 19.98 27.43 -92.23
CA LEU A 542 20.56 28.69 -92.71
C LEU A 542 21.28 28.55 -94.07
N LEU A 543 22.03 27.46 -94.27
CA LEU A 543 22.68 27.16 -95.55
C LEU A 543 21.65 26.93 -96.65
N ALA A 544 20.59 26.17 -96.35
CA ALA A 544 19.49 25.92 -97.27
C ALA A 544 18.73 27.20 -97.64
N LEU A 545 18.51 28.10 -96.66
CA LEU A 545 17.90 29.40 -96.90
C LEU A 545 18.74 30.27 -97.83
N ASN A 546 20.05 30.36 -97.59
CA ASN A 546 20.98 31.11 -98.44
C ASN A 546 21.01 30.54 -99.86
N ALA A 547 21.00 29.21 -100.00
CA ALA A 547 20.94 28.54 -101.30
C ALA A 547 19.61 28.80 -102.03
N ALA A 548 18.48 28.81 -101.32
CA ALA A 548 17.17 29.13 -101.89
C ALA A 548 17.10 30.59 -102.38
N ILE A 549 17.70 31.53 -101.64
CA ILE A 549 17.81 32.94 -102.03
C ILE A 549 18.62 33.09 -103.32
N GLU A 550 19.79 32.46 -103.41
CA GLU A 550 20.66 32.58 -104.58
C GLU A 550 20.06 31.86 -105.81
N ALA A 551 19.34 30.75 -105.59
CA ALA A 551 18.57 30.07 -106.64
C ALA A 551 17.41 30.93 -107.17
N ALA A 552 16.71 31.67 -106.31
CA ALA A 552 15.70 32.64 -106.73
C ALA A 552 16.31 33.81 -107.52
N ARG A 553 17.53 34.21 -107.18
CA ARG A 553 18.30 35.28 -107.85
C ARG A 553 18.72 34.92 -109.27
N ALA A 554 18.94 33.63 -109.54
CA ALA A 554 19.30 33.10 -110.85
C ALA A 554 18.12 32.92 -111.83
N GLY A 555 16.88 33.24 -111.41
CA GLY A 555 15.68 33.15 -112.27
C GLY A 555 15.37 31.73 -112.76
N ASP A 556 14.99 31.58 -114.04
CA ASP A 556 14.59 30.29 -114.61
C ASP A 556 15.71 29.22 -114.58
N ALA A 557 16.99 29.63 -114.56
CA ALA A 557 18.13 28.71 -114.47
C ALA A 557 18.31 28.10 -113.06
N GLY A 558 17.82 28.76 -112.01
CA GLY A 558 17.95 28.32 -110.61
C GLY A 558 16.79 27.46 -110.09
N ARG A 559 15.73 27.25 -110.89
CA ARG A 559 14.48 26.63 -110.45
C ARG A 559 14.64 25.23 -109.85
N GLY A 560 15.52 24.40 -110.44
CA GLY A 560 15.82 23.05 -109.92
C GLY A 560 16.56 23.08 -108.59
N PHE A 561 17.50 24.01 -108.42
CA PHE A 561 18.26 24.19 -107.18
C PHE A 561 17.39 24.75 -106.05
N ALA A 562 16.45 25.65 -106.36
CA ALA A 562 15.52 26.21 -105.37
C ALA A 562 14.66 25.13 -104.71
N VAL A 563 14.16 24.16 -105.48
CA VAL A 563 13.35 23.04 -104.95
C VAL A 563 14.18 22.16 -104.01
N VAL A 564 15.43 21.85 -104.35
CA VAL A 564 16.32 21.07 -103.49
C VAL A 564 16.65 21.82 -102.21
N ALA A 565 16.93 23.13 -102.30
CA ALA A 565 17.20 23.98 -101.15
C ALA A 565 16.00 24.04 -100.19
N ASP A 566 14.77 24.19 -100.70
CA ASP A 566 13.56 24.17 -99.88
C ASP A 566 13.31 22.79 -99.22
N GLU A 567 13.64 21.69 -99.89
CA GLU A 567 13.49 20.35 -99.30
C GLU A 567 14.54 20.09 -98.19
N VAL A 568 15.78 20.56 -98.37
CA VAL A 568 16.82 20.53 -97.32
C VAL A 568 16.42 21.41 -96.14
N ARG A 569 15.82 22.59 -96.39
CA ARG A 569 15.30 23.49 -95.35
C ARG A 569 14.23 22.80 -94.51
N LYS A 570 13.23 22.19 -95.16
CA LYS A 570 12.18 21.41 -94.47
C LYS A 570 12.73 20.21 -93.69
N LEU A 571 13.75 19.54 -94.23
CA LEU A 571 14.40 18.43 -93.53
C LEU A 571 15.14 18.91 -92.27
N ALA A 572 15.82 20.05 -92.35
CA ALA A 572 16.46 20.68 -91.21
C ALA A 572 15.44 21.11 -90.15
N GLU A 573 14.33 21.76 -90.52
CA GLU A 573 13.23 22.11 -89.61
C GLU A 573 12.62 20.88 -88.91
N LYS A 574 12.39 19.79 -89.66
CA LYS A 574 11.93 18.51 -89.09
C LYS A 574 12.96 17.91 -88.13
N THR A 575 14.24 18.00 -88.45
CA THR A 575 15.33 17.52 -87.60
C THR A 575 15.38 18.31 -86.30
N MET A 576 15.30 19.64 -86.36
CA MET A 576 15.24 20.51 -85.16
C MET A 576 14.02 20.19 -84.27
N THR A 577 12.88 19.89 -84.88
CA THR A 577 11.67 19.53 -84.13
C THR A 577 11.84 18.18 -83.43
N ALA A 578 12.34 17.16 -84.15
CA ALA A 578 12.61 15.84 -83.59
C ALA A 578 13.70 15.87 -82.51
N THR A 579 14.76 16.67 -82.69
CA THR A 579 15.83 16.80 -81.68
C THR A 579 15.34 17.50 -80.42
N LYS A 580 14.43 18.46 -80.55
CA LYS A 580 13.77 19.10 -79.41
C LYS A 580 12.92 18.10 -78.62
N GLU A 581 12.10 17.30 -79.29
CA GLU A 581 11.27 16.26 -78.63
C GLU A 581 12.14 15.24 -77.88
N VAL A 582 13.25 14.79 -78.47
CA VAL A 582 14.21 13.90 -77.80
C VAL A 582 14.91 14.63 -76.64
N GLY A 583 15.28 15.91 -76.81
CA GLY A 583 15.87 16.72 -75.76
C GLY A 583 14.95 16.84 -74.53
N ASP A 584 13.66 17.11 -74.75
CA ASP A 584 12.66 17.18 -73.69
C ASP A 584 12.52 15.84 -72.95
N ALA A 585 12.53 14.71 -73.69
CA ALA A 585 12.53 13.38 -73.10
C ALA A 585 13.78 13.09 -72.26
N ILE A 586 14.97 13.51 -72.72
CA ILE A 586 16.22 13.36 -71.98
C ILE A 586 16.21 14.21 -70.70
N THR A 587 15.73 15.45 -70.76
CA THR A 587 15.54 16.29 -69.56
C THR A 587 14.57 15.66 -68.57
N ALA A 588 13.49 15.02 -69.05
CA ALA A 588 12.58 14.27 -68.19
C ALA A 588 13.28 13.06 -67.51
N ILE A 589 14.11 12.32 -68.25
CA ILE A 589 14.90 11.21 -67.70
C ILE A 589 15.90 11.71 -66.65
N GLN A 590 16.61 12.80 -66.93
CA GLN A 590 17.57 13.41 -66.00
C GLN A 590 16.88 13.81 -64.69
N ARG A 591 15.73 14.50 -64.78
CA ARG A 591 14.95 14.89 -63.60
C ARG A 591 14.45 13.68 -62.82
N GLY A 592 13.82 12.71 -63.49
CA GLY A 592 13.31 11.50 -62.83
C GLY A 592 14.42 10.68 -62.18
N THR A 593 15.62 10.65 -62.77
CA THR A 593 16.79 10.00 -62.18
C THR A 593 17.27 10.72 -60.93
N GLN A 594 17.34 12.05 -60.96
CA GLN A 594 17.73 12.86 -59.81
C GLN A 594 16.73 12.71 -58.65
N ASP A 595 15.43 12.75 -58.94
CA ASP A 595 14.37 12.57 -57.94
C ASP A 595 14.47 11.18 -57.29
N ASN A 596 14.73 10.13 -58.08
CA ASN A 596 14.93 8.78 -57.55
C ASN A 596 16.21 8.66 -56.70
N ILE A 597 17.31 9.35 -57.04
CA ILE A 597 18.53 9.38 -56.20
C ILE A 597 18.22 10.01 -54.84
N THR A 598 17.48 11.13 -54.81
CA THR A 598 17.02 11.75 -53.56
C THR A 598 16.12 10.80 -52.77
N GLY A 599 15.21 10.09 -53.45
CA GLY A 599 14.39 9.03 -52.84
C GLY A 599 15.22 7.90 -52.22
N MET A 600 16.28 7.44 -52.89
CA MET A 600 17.19 6.41 -52.36
C MET A 600 17.98 6.90 -51.15
N SER A 601 18.40 8.16 -51.14
CA SER A 601 19.04 8.76 -49.97
C SER A 601 18.12 8.77 -48.75
N HIS A 602 16.83 9.10 -48.94
CA HIS A 602 15.86 9.07 -47.85
C HIS A 602 15.55 7.63 -47.39
N ALA A 603 15.48 6.67 -48.33
CA ALA A 603 15.32 5.26 -48.01
C ALA A 603 16.46 4.75 -47.13
N ALA A 604 17.71 5.12 -47.43
CA ALA A 604 18.88 4.77 -46.62
C ALA A 604 18.81 5.34 -45.19
N GLU A 605 18.32 6.59 -45.02
CA GLU A 605 18.12 7.20 -43.70
C GLU A 605 17.07 6.43 -42.87
N VAL A 606 15.95 6.04 -43.48
CA VAL A 606 14.89 5.26 -42.83
C VAL A 606 15.38 3.85 -42.47
N VAL A 607 16.17 3.22 -43.33
CA VAL A 607 16.80 1.92 -43.09
C VAL A 607 17.78 1.98 -41.90
N GLN A 608 18.58 3.03 -41.81
CA GLN A 608 19.48 3.25 -40.67
C GLN A 608 18.70 3.38 -39.36
N ARG A 609 17.62 4.17 -39.35
CA ARG A 609 16.75 4.32 -38.18
C ARG A 609 16.06 3.02 -37.79
N SER A 610 15.63 2.23 -38.77
CA SER A 610 15.01 0.92 -38.55
C SER A 610 16.00 -0.07 -37.94
N THR A 611 17.26 -0.02 -38.37
CA THR A 611 18.36 -0.82 -37.81
C THR A 611 18.61 -0.47 -36.34
N ASP A 612 18.65 0.82 -35.98
CA ASP A 612 18.80 1.26 -34.58
C ASP A 612 17.67 0.72 -33.69
N LEU A 613 16.42 0.88 -34.13
CA LEU A 613 15.25 0.39 -33.40
C LEU A 613 15.28 -1.13 -33.21
N ALA A 614 15.63 -1.88 -34.26
CA ALA A 614 15.75 -3.33 -34.19
C ALA A 614 16.88 -3.76 -33.24
N SER A 615 18.04 -3.08 -33.28
CA SER A 615 19.15 -3.34 -32.36
C SER A 615 18.73 -3.14 -30.90
N ARG A 616 18.05 -2.01 -30.61
CA ARG A 616 17.54 -1.71 -29.26
C ARG A 616 16.49 -2.72 -28.78
N ALA A 617 15.66 -3.24 -29.68
CA ALA A 617 14.72 -4.33 -29.37
C ALA A 617 15.47 -5.63 -29.03
N GLY A 618 16.53 -5.95 -29.77
CA GLY A 618 17.40 -7.10 -29.50
C GLY A 618 18.08 -7.01 -28.13
N GLU A 619 18.61 -5.83 -27.77
CA GLU A 619 19.17 -5.58 -26.45
C GLU A 619 18.14 -5.71 -25.32
N ALA A 620 16.90 -5.26 -25.55
CA ALA A 620 15.82 -5.41 -24.58
C ALA A 620 15.50 -6.88 -24.34
N LEU A 621 15.46 -7.71 -25.39
CA LEU A 621 15.26 -9.16 -25.29
C LEU A 621 16.42 -9.84 -24.56
N ALA A 622 17.66 -9.45 -24.82
CA ALA A 622 18.83 -9.95 -24.09
C ALA A 622 18.75 -9.62 -22.58
N ARG A 623 18.29 -8.42 -22.21
CA ARG A 623 18.03 -8.07 -20.80
C ARG A 623 16.92 -8.93 -20.19
N ILE A 624 15.85 -9.20 -20.94
CA ILE A 624 14.76 -10.09 -20.48
C ILE A 624 15.31 -11.48 -20.19
N VAL A 625 16.11 -12.06 -21.09
CA VAL A 625 16.75 -13.37 -20.87
C VAL A 625 17.54 -13.39 -19.55
N SER A 626 18.38 -12.38 -19.31
CA SER A 626 19.17 -12.28 -18.08
C SER A 626 18.31 -12.16 -16.81
N ILE A 627 17.23 -11.38 -16.85
CA ILE A 627 16.31 -11.23 -15.71
C ILE A 627 15.59 -12.56 -15.42
N VAL A 628 15.18 -13.26 -16.46
CA VAL A 628 14.49 -14.54 -16.35
C VAL A 628 15.40 -15.63 -15.80
N GLU A 629 16.68 -15.68 -16.21
CA GLU A 629 17.69 -16.58 -15.64
C GLU A 629 17.86 -16.34 -14.12
N SER A 630 18.02 -15.08 -13.71
CA SER A 630 18.11 -14.71 -12.29
C SER A 630 16.85 -15.09 -11.50
N THR A 631 15.68 -14.92 -12.13
CA THR A 631 14.39 -15.31 -11.53
C THR A 631 14.32 -16.82 -11.34
N ALA A 632 14.73 -17.62 -12.33
CA ALA A 632 14.76 -19.07 -12.23
C ALA A 632 15.70 -19.56 -11.11
N ASP A 633 16.84 -18.90 -10.90
CA ASP A 633 17.77 -19.20 -9.80
C ASP A 633 17.18 -18.89 -8.42
N GLN A 634 16.51 -17.75 -8.28
CA GLN A 634 15.80 -17.40 -7.04
C GLN A 634 14.69 -18.39 -6.72
N VAL A 635 13.91 -18.78 -7.73
CA VAL A 635 12.83 -19.74 -7.56
C VAL A 635 13.37 -21.12 -7.15
N ARG A 636 14.49 -21.58 -7.74
CA ARG A 636 15.18 -22.79 -7.29
C ARG A 636 15.61 -22.71 -5.83
N SER A 637 16.09 -21.54 -5.40
CA SER A 637 16.47 -21.32 -3.99
C SER A 637 15.26 -21.41 -3.04
N ILE A 638 14.09 -20.91 -3.46
CA ILE A 638 12.83 -21.04 -2.70
C ILE A 638 12.41 -22.52 -2.58
N ALA A 639 12.52 -23.29 -3.66
CA ALA A 639 12.21 -24.71 -3.64
C ALA A 639 13.10 -25.47 -2.63
N THR A 640 14.41 -25.25 -2.67
CA THR A 640 15.36 -25.83 -1.70
C THR A 640 15.04 -25.41 -0.26
N ALA A 641 14.74 -24.13 -0.03
CA ALA A 641 14.38 -23.64 1.30
C ALA A 641 13.07 -24.28 1.81
N SER A 642 12.11 -24.52 0.92
CA SER A 642 10.84 -25.18 1.25
C SER A 642 11.06 -26.65 1.61
N GLU A 643 11.92 -27.37 0.89
CA GLU A 643 12.31 -28.75 1.25
C GLU A 643 12.95 -28.81 2.64
N GLN A 644 13.86 -27.87 2.95
CA GLN A 644 14.47 -27.76 4.28
C GLN A 644 13.43 -27.44 5.37
N GLN A 645 12.47 -26.56 5.08
CA GLN A 645 11.41 -26.21 6.00
C GLN A 645 10.44 -27.38 6.25
N SER A 646 10.18 -28.21 5.26
CA SER A 646 9.37 -29.44 5.41
C SER A 646 10.07 -30.43 6.34
N ALA A 647 11.38 -30.67 6.14
CA ALA A 647 12.18 -31.50 7.04
C ALA A 647 12.20 -30.97 8.49
N ALA A 648 12.34 -29.66 8.67
CA ALA A 648 12.26 -29.02 9.99
C ALA A 648 10.87 -29.17 10.62
N SER A 649 9.81 -29.08 9.81
CA SER A 649 8.43 -29.23 10.27
C SER A 649 8.15 -30.65 10.76
N GLU A 650 8.64 -31.68 10.04
CA GLU A 650 8.56 -33.07 10.48
C GLU A 650 9.34 -33.32 11.78
N GLN A 651 10.48 -32.66 11.96
CA GLN A 651 11.25 -32.75 13.20
C GLN A 651 10.51 -32.13 14.39
N ILE A 652 9.90 -30.95 14.18
CA ILE A 652 9.09 -30.31 15.22
C ILE A 652 7.88 -31.16 15.55
N ASN A 653 7.20 -31.76 14.55
CA ASN A 653 6.05 -32.62 14.80
C ASN A 653 6.41 -33.82 15.67
N ARG A 654 7.56 -34.48 15.40
CA ARG A 654 8.10 -35.54 16.27
C ARG A 654 8.40 -35.05 17.70
N GLY A 655 8.93 -33.84 17.85
CA GLY A 655 9.17 -33.23 19.16
C GLY A 655 7.87 -32.93 19.91
N THR A 656 6.83 -32.48 19.19
CA THR A 656 5.49 -32.23 19.72
C THR A 656 4.85 -33.53 20.22
N ASP A 657 4.90 -34.62 19.46
CA ASP A 657 4.42 -35.93 19.90
C ASP A 657 5.12 -36.41 21.19
N GLU A 658 6.42 -36.20 21.28
CA GLU A 658 7.21 -36.56 22.46
C GLU A 658 6.80 -35.75 23.70
N VAL A 659 6.59 -34.43 23.55
CA VAL A 659 6.09 -33.57 24.64
C VAL A 659 4.69 -34.01 25.08
N ASN A 660 3.83 -34.41 24.15
CA ASN A 660 2.49 -34.90 24.45
C ASN A 660 2.54 -36.21 25.25
N ARG A 661 3.44 -37.12 24.87
CA ARG A 661 3.70 -38.37 25.60
C ARG A 661 4.17 -38.10 27.03
N ILE A 662 5.18 -37.24 27.20
CA ILE A 662 5.71 -36.86 28.52
C ILE A 662 4.62 -36.22 29.39
N ALA A 663 3.79 -35.35 28.81
CA ALA A 663 2.70 -34.72 29.55
C ALA A 663 1.62 -35.74 29.98
N SER A 664 1.33 -36.76 29.17
CA SER A 664 0.46 -37.87 29.55
C SER A 664 1.04 -38.69 30.71
N GLU A 665 2.32 -39.05 30.64
CA GLU A 665 3.02 -39.77 31.70
C GLU A 665 3.07 -38.96 33.01
N MET A 666 3.25 -37.64 32.92
CA MET A 666 3.23 -36.76 34.07
C MET A 666 1.85 -36.67 34.71
N ALA A 667 0.78 -36.58 33.92
CA ALA A 667 -0.59 -36.58 34.44
C ALA A 667 -0.92 -37.90 35.16
N GLU A 668 -0.48 -39.04 34.61
CA GLU A 668 -0.62 -40.35 35.25
C GLU A 668 0.19 -40.47 36.55
N ALA A 669 1.45 -40.02 36.54
CA ALA A 669 2.31 -40.01 37.72
C ALA A 669 1.71 -39.13 38.83
N MET A 670 1.21 -37.94 38.50
CA MET A 670 0.55 -37.07 39.47
C MET A 670 -0.74 -37.70 40.02
N ALA A 671 -1.53 -38.38 39.18
CA ALA A 671 -2.71 -39.11 39.65
C ALA A 671 -2.35 -40.25 40.62
N GLN A 672 -1.18 -40.88 40.46
CA GLN A 672 -0.64 -41.82 41.44
C GLN A 672 -0.18 -41.12 42.72
N SER A 673 0.58 -40.02 42.62
CA SER A 673 1.01 -39.24 43.77
C SER A 673 -0.17 -38.71 44.60
N THR A 674 -1.29 -38.34 43.98
CA THR A 674 -2.52 -37.95 44.71
C THR A 674 -3.00 -39.08 45.63
N ARG A 675 -2.94 -40.35 45.19
CA ARG A 675 -3.35 -41.50 46.00
C ARG A 675 -2.39 -41.71 47.18
N GLU A 676 -1.09 -41.63 46.93
CA GLU A 676 -0.06 -41.81 47.96
C GLU A 676 -0.10 -40.70 49.03
N VAL A 677 -0.32 -39.45 48.62
CA VAL A 677 -0.51 -38.32 49.54
C VAL A 677 -1.79 -38.46 50.35
N GLY A 678 -2.87 -38.98 49.75
CA GLY A 678 -4.11 -39.32 50.45
C GLY A 678 -3.90 -40.38 51.54
N GLU A 679 -3.12 -41.43 51.26
CA GLU A 679 -2.77 -42.44 52.25
C GLU A 679 -1.88 -41.88 53.38
N LEU A 680 -0.92 -41.00 53.07
CA LEU A 680 -0.12 -40.32 54.09
C LEU A 680 -0.99 -39.45 55.02
N ALA A 681 -1.98 -38.75 54.47
CA ALA A 681 -2.92 -37.97 55.24
C ALA A 681 -3.77 -38.86 56.16
N ARG A 682 -4.23 -40.03 55.67
CA ARG A 682 -4.96 -41.03 56.46
C ARG A 682 -4.12 -41.59 57.61
N LEU A 683 -2.90 -42.07 57.31
CA LEU A 683 -1.97 -42.61 58.32
C LEU A 683 -1.61 -41.57 59.38
N SER A 684 -1.46 -40.30 58.99
CA SER A 684 -1.22 -39.20 59.93
C SER A 684 -2.41 -38.99 60.86
N SER A 685 -3.63 -39.13 60.37
CA SER A 685 -4.84 -39.05 61.20
C SER A 685 -4.93 -40.22 62.19
N GLU A 686 -4.64 -41.44 61.76
CA GLU A 686 -4.63 -42.63 62.63
C GLU A 686 -3.56 -42.53 63.73
N LEU A 687 -2.38 -42.03 63.38
CA LEU A 687 -1.31 -41.82 64.35
C LEU A 687 -1.68 -40.72 65.37
N GLN A 688 -2.43 -39.69 64.94
CA GLN A 688 -2.94 -38.66 65.85
C GLN A 688 -3.94 -39.24 66.87
N ASP A 689 -4.80 -40.16 66.44
CA ASP A 689 -5.76 -40.84 67.34
C ASP A 689 -5.03 -41.73 68.37
N VAL A 690 -4.01 -42.50 67.94
CA VAL A 690 -3.18 -43.31 68.85
C VAL A 690 -2.43 -42.44 69.87
N ILE A 691 -1.91 -41.28 69.45
CA ILE A 691 -1.24 -40.33 70.35
C ILE A 691 -2.23 -39.74 71.38
N ARG A 692 -3.49 -39.51 70.98
CA ARG A 692 -4.54 -39.06 71.89
C ARG A 692 -4.87 -40.14 72.93
N GLU A 693 -5.06 -41.39 72.52
CA GLU A 693 -5.28 -42.51 73.44
C GLU A 693 -4.11 -42.69 74.41
N LEU A 694 -2.86 -42.58 73.92
CA LEU A 694 -1.66 -42.66 74.75
C LEU A 694 -1.60 -41.56 75.84
N LYS A 695 -2.17 -40.38 75.58
CA LYS A 695 -2.29 -39.28 76.55
C LYS A 695 -3.42 -39.51 77.56
N GLU A 696 -4.49 -40.18 77.16
CA GLU A 696 -5.64 -40.48 78.01
C GLU A 696 -5.35 -41.65 78.98
N ASP A 697 -4.52 -42.62 78.56
CA ASP A 697 -4.07 -43.76 79.35
C ASP A 697 -2.88 -43.45 80.30
N SER A 698 -2.21 -42.29 80.12
CA SER A 698 -1.10 -41.82 80.94
C SER A 698 -1.56 -40.88 82.05
#